data_AF-A0A134A8U9-F1
#
_entry.id   AF-A0A134A8U9-F1
#
_cell.length_a   1.000
_cell.length_b   1.000
_cell.length_c   1.000
_cell.angle_alpha   90.00
_cell.angle_beta   90.00
_cell.angle_gamma   90.00
#
_symmetry.space_group_name_H-M   'P 1'
#
loop_
_entity.id
_entity.type
_entity.pdbx_description
1 polymer ?
#
loop_
_entity_poly.entity_id
_entity_poly.type
_entity_poly.pdbx_seq_one_letter_code
_entity_poly.pdbx_strand_id
1 'polypeptide(L)'
;MNRGVEYFNKQKVKLMLFMKKDDKIVVESQVDGNYRNAYNVNITYFYEDGKPDNRIIYGCDCPNFKDTKKPCKHIIATGMAADAEVKAGNIYFKENREFKREKEDKNSSNRIKISENEVYDEILREAEKILGKKEENTYEKIEEKEIKEFREKLEKLKKRIDKTKIPDSEKNEYKLALEIEQLSSTLSALRVKAGEKSLNYIKDLEYFIYSVENEQFYEVTQKNIYNPNLHYFNETDKKVIKNLSNYFKKKNEFGMNFNNNNYYYYGKPQGEIMNPILAEQIFSAIENKKTIRSGSKTIYVTGEYEPIFAFQEDKNGNKKIIIRNFTVLSSTSRYFTLKNGVSNIEKFHKMSDAEWEIMNTLTDGTRKGTEYLNEISGKLFDEIKEVLSKYEIPIAKVTEKYGAVNIFVEEGNGKNKLQVTISCIEESIRTDDEYFIPKKNKKLQREISEDFQKYASAQIIDLEYKIYIGFREKQLKSGDIVLVIDRNEFSAMADIIDEKYSEKVNINVSDKIKKVRKIGVDINIRSVGNELFSVNFNIEGIDEKDVETVLESVRNEEKFVTLSSGELVKIANRSTEEMVGIVDAMNDLKIGENKISKIKALQLAQVSSSINKELNEIEEFKQLFQKIKKRENKEPSNIKVKLFPYQQIGFNWLKNMYDIGFGGILADDMGLGKTLQAISLISEIQLENEDLLGIIIVPTSLLHNWKEEFYKFSDIKPILVEGNAETRKELVKKTEKGILITTYQTFRNDVKNYKDKKFDVAILDEAQNIKNVSSLVKKATSKLESAVNFALTGTPIENSIMELWSIFDFILPGYLDNITKFRKKYKNSLNNPDSKKTFNLKNIVSPFILRRTKDEVLTELPEKVENNMIVELSKEQKKLYMAYVKRAKKELRGFDKEENNNLKVLAILTKLRQICNSPQLFDENYTGEVAKIELLREMIPDILENGHRMIIFSQFLGTLEEIKEELEKEKVEYFYIDGSVKSKERMEISKKFNSGEGQVVLISLKAGGTGLNLVGADVVIHYDPWWNFAVENQASDRAHRIGQKRSVQVIKLITEGTIEEKIIKIQENKRALSENILGKNNGNNNKDSKEIFEMDEKELMELLSFEK
;
A
#
# COMPACT_ATOMS: atom_id res chain seq x y z
N MET A 1 7.42 -28.43 -7.43
CA MET A 1 8.12 -29.72 -7.66
C MET A 1 7.16 -30.91 -7.74
N ASN A 2 6.44 -31.32 -6.68
CA ASN A 2 5.63 -32.57 -6.69
C ASN A 2 4.61 -32.72 -7.83
N ARG A 3 3.93 -31.64 -8.25
CA ARG A 3 3.00 -31.71 -9.40
C ARG A 3 3.70 -31.89 -10.76
N GLY A 4 4.95 -31.48 -10.91
CA GLY A 4 5.73 -31.72 -12.13
C GLY A 4 6.17 -33.18 -12.22
N VAL A 5 6.61 -33.75 -11.10
CA VAL A 5 6.89 -35.20 -10.95
C VAL A 5 5.65 -36.03 -11.30
N GLU A 6 4.47 -35.60 -10.82
CA GLU A 6 3.22 -36.28 -11.13
C GLU A 6 2.84 -36.23 -12.62
N TYR A 7 3.09 -35.11 -13.30
CA TYR A 7 2.83 -34.97 -14.74
C TYR A 7 3.79 -35.81 -15.59
N PHE A 8 5.06 -35.90 -15.18
CA PHE A 8 6.03 -36.82 -15.77
C PHE A 8 5.62 -38.29 -15.56
N ASN A 9 5.28 -38.68 -14.32
CA ASN A 9 4.87 -40.05 -13.98
C ASN A 9 3.55 -40.46 -14.69
N LYS A 10 2.65 -39.49 -14.96
CA LYS A 10 1.41 -39.71 -15.73
C LYS A 10 1.61 -39.65 -17.25
N GLN A 11 2.86 -39.59 -17.74
CA GLN A 11 3.20 -39.57 -19.16
C GLN A 11 2.52 -38.43 -19.95
N LYS A 12 2.34 -37.27 -19.30
CA LYS A 12 1.66 -36.10 -19.90
C LYS A 12 2.61 -35.19 -20.70
N VAL A 13 3.87 -35.57 -20.86
CA VAL A 13 4.90 -34.76 -21.53
C VAL A 13 5.32 -35.44 -22.81
N LYS A 14 5.21 -34.73 -23.93
CA LYS A 14 5.75 -35.15 -25.21
C LYS A 14 6.90 -34.23 -25.58
N LEU A 15 8.13 -34.75 -25.54
CA LEU A 15 9.30 -34.01 -26.04
C LEU A 15 9.20 -33.92 -27.56
N MET A 16 9.27 -32.69 -28.08
CA MET A 16 9.19 -32.39 -29.51
C MET A 16 10.59 -32.19 -30.09
N LEU A 17 11.45 -31.47 -29.34
CA LEU A 17 12.82 -31.17 -29.72
C LEU A 17 13.70 -31.33 -28.48
N PHE A 18 14.86 -31.98 -28.62
CA PHE A 18 15.87 -31.98 -27.57
C PHE A 18 17.24 -31.97 -28.22
N MET A 19 17.83 -30.81 -28.46
CA MET A 19 19.06 -30.71 -29.26
C MET A 19 20.16 -29.91 -28.56
N LYS A 20 21.42 -30.27 -28.80
CA LYS A 20 22.57 -29.43 -28.50
C LYS A 20 22.94 -28.61 -29.74
N LYS A 21 23.04 -27.30 -29.58
CA LYS A 21 23.47 -26.35 -30.61
C LYS A 21 24.55 -25.46 -30.01
N ASP A 22 25.78 -25.63 -30.48
CA ASP A 22 26.94 -24.88 -30.00
C ASP A 22 27.09 -24.93 -28.46
N ASP A 23 27.01 -23.78 -27.81
CA ASP A 23 27.11 -23.53 -26.37
C ASP A 23 25.78 -23.72 -25.61
N LYS A 24 24.73 -24.26 -26.24
CA LYS A 24 23.41 -24.42 -25.60
C LYS A 24 22.70 -25.72 -25.91
N ILE A 25 21.83 -26.14 -25.00
CA ILE A 25 20.89 -27.24 -25.16
C ILE A 25 19.49 -26.67 -25.16
N VAL A 26 18.69 -27.01 -26.18
CA VAL A 26 17.30 -26.58 -26.33
C VAL A 26 16.39 -27.78 -26.20
N VAL A 27 15.41 -27.69 -25.29
CA VAL A 27 14.36 -28.67 -25.04
C VAL A 27 13.02 -28.01 -25.34
N GLU A 28 12.25 -28.55 -26.28
CA GLU A 28 10.87 -28.14 -26.54
C GLU A 28 9.94 -29.32 -26.33
N SER A 29 8.78 -29.08 -25.71
CA SER A 29 7.82 -30.13 -25.40
C SER A 29 6.40 -29.59 -25.39
N GLN A 30 5.46 -30.50 -25.64
CA GLN A 30 4.04 -30.27 -25.43
C GLN A 30 3.59 -31.03 -24.19
N VAL A 31 2.96 -30.33 -23.23
CA VAL A 31 2.53 -30.90 -21.95
C VAL A 31 1.02 -30.83 -21.80
N ASP A 32 0.38 -31.97 -21.65
CA ASP A 32 -1.07 -32.08 -21.48
C ASP A 32 -1.50 -31.58 -20.10
N GLY A 33 -2.37 -30.58 -20.11
CA GLY A 33 -3.02 -30.01 -18.94
C GLY A 33 -4.12 -30.90 -18.35
N ASN A 34 -4.92 -30.28 -17.48
CA ASN A 34 -6.23 -30.84 -17.13
C ASN A 34 -7.26 -30.23 -18.09
N TYR A 35 -8.30 -30.98 -18.46
CA TYR A 35 -9.35 -30.58 -19.42
C TYR A 35 -8.91 -30.49 -20.90
N ARG A 36 -8.02 -31.37 -21.37
CA ARG A 36 -7.59 -31.50 -22.79
C ARG A 36 -6.84 -30.30 -23.40
N ASN A 37 -6.40 -29.33 -22.60
CA ASN A 37 -5.52 -28.26 -23.09
C ASN A 37 -4.07 -28.76 -23.13
N ALA A 38 -3.34 -28.47 -24.21
CA ALA A 38 -1.92 -28.76 -24.34
C ALA A 38 -1.11 -27.46 -24.26
N TYR A 39 0.01 -27.49 -23.54
CA TYR A 39 0.86 -26.31 -23.29
C TYR A 39 2.25 -26.52 -23.88
N ASN A 40 2.72 -25.56 -24.66
CA ASN A 40 4.08 -25.56 -25.19
C ASN A 40 5.06 -25.05 -24.13
N VAL A 41 6.14 -25.80 -23.97
CA VAL A 41 7.20 -25.52 -22.99
C VAL A 41 8.53 -25.56 -23.71
N ASN A 42 9.34 -24.52 -23.51
CA ASN A 42 10.70 -24.43 -24.02
C ASN A 42 11.69 -24.22 -22.85
N ILE A 43 12.81 -24.93 -22.86
CA ILE A 43 13.90 -24.79 -21.90
C ILE A 43 15.22 -24.75 -22.66
N THR A 44 16.00 -23.71 -22.44
CA THR A 44 17.35 -23.53 -22.98
C THR A 44 18.36 -23.48 -21.86
N TYR A 45 19.32 -24.40 -21.88
CA TYR A 45 20.46 -24.43 -20.96
C TYR A 45 21.70 -23.95 -21.70
N PHE A 46 22.44 -22.98 -21.14
CA PHE A 46 23.70 -22.51 -21.72
C PHE A 46 24.90 -23.15 -21.00
N TYR A 47 26.00 -23.33 -21.72
CA TYR A 47 27.24 -23.96 -21.26
C TYR A 47 28.43 -23.20 -21.85
N GLU A 48 29.28 -22.60 -21.00
CA GLU A 48 30.56 -22.01 -21.42
C GLU A 48 31.70 -22.99 -21.12
N ASP A 49 32.64 -23.17 -22.06
CA ASP A 49 33.86 -23.98 -21.90
C ASP A 49 33.66 -25.40 -21.32
N GLY A 50 32.60 -26.08 -21.75
CA GLY A 50 32.31 -27.46 -21.33
C GLY A 50 31.86 -27.59 -19.87
N LYS A 51 31.54 -26.49 -19.18
CA LYS A 51 30.96 -26.47 -17.83
C LYS A 51 29.56 -25.85 -17.84
N PRO A 52 28.62 -26.35 -17.02
CA PRO A 52 27.27 -25.79 -16.92
C PRO A 52 27.36 -24.36 -16.40
N ASP A 53 27.00 -23.41 -17.25
CA ASP A 53 26.79 -22.04 -16.87
C ASP A 53 25.35 -21.97 -16.34
N ASN A 54 25.16 -21.56 -15.08
CA ASN A 54 23.87 -21.64 -14.37
C ASN A 54 22.73 -20.80 -14.99
N ARG A 55 22.91 -20.28 -16.21
CA ARG A 55 21.92 -19.57 -17.03
C ARG A 55 20.96 -20.58 -17.68
N ILE A 56 19.75 -20.69 -17.11
CA ILE A 56 18.64 -21.46 -17.67
C ILE A 56 17.54 -20.48 -18.08
N ILE A 57 17.15 -20.51 -19.36
CA ILE A 57 16.00 -19.76 -19.87
C ILE A 57 14.86 -20.76 -20.08
N TYR A 58 13.70 -20.51 -19.49
CA TYR A 58 12.54 -21.37 -19.65
C TYR A 58 11.28 -20.55 -19.94
N GLY A 59 10.36 -21.13 -20.70
CA GLY A 59 9.07 -20.54 -21.03
C GLY A 59 7.98 -21.59 -21.07
N CYS A 60 6.76 -21.17 -20.76
CA CYS A 60 5.55 -21.98 -20.89
C CYS A 60 4.37 -21.08 -21.21
N ASP A 61 3.49 -21.51 -22.11
CA ASP A 61 2.29 -20.76 -22.51
C ASP A 61 1.10 -20.90 -21.54
N CYS A 62 1.27 -21.61 -20.40
CA CYS A 62 0.19 -21.79 -19.43
C CYS A 62 -0.13 -20.49 -18.65
N PRO A 63 -1.40 -20.28 -18.22
CA PRO A 63 -1.81 -19.06 -17.53
C PRO A 63 -0.94 -18.74 -16.30
N ASN A 64 -0.64 -19.75 -15.49
CA ASN A 64 0.18 -19.60 -14.29
C ASN A 64 1.61 -19.11 -14.59
N PHE A 65 2.19 -19.46 -15.74
CA PHE A 65 3.51 -18.96 -16.13
C PHE A 65 3.44 -17.53 -16.68
N LYS A 66 2.39 -17.19 -17.46
CA LYS A 66 2.14 -15.82 -17.93
C LYS A 66 2.03 -14.84 -16.76
N ASP A 67 1.34 -15.25 -15.70
CA ASP A 67 1.08 -14.40 -14.52
C ASP A 67 2.27 -14.32 -13.56
N THR A 68 2.97 -15.43 -13.30
CA THR A 68 3.98 -15.49 -12.22
C THR A 68 5.43 -15.42 -12.70
N LYS A 69 5.70 -15.71 -13.98
CA LYS A 69 7.06 -15.88 -14.57
C LYS A 69 7.97 -16.86 -13.81
N LYS A 70 7.42 -17.70 -12.92
CA LYS A 70 8.13 -18.71 -12.12
C LYS A 70 7.97 -20.11 -12.74
N PRO A 71 8.91 -21.06 -12.49
CA PRO A 71 8.82 -22.42 -13.04
C PRO A 71 7.51 -23.11 -12.67
N CYS A 72 6.67 -23.37 -13.68
CA CYS A 72 5.40 -24.05 -13.50
C CYS A 72 5.60 -25.59 -13.50
N LYS A 73 4.56 -26.33 -13.14
CA LYS A 73 4.59 -27.81 -13.15
C LYS A 73 4.96 -28.40 -14.52
N HIS A 74 4.62 -27.73 -15.62
CA HIS A 74 4.93 -28.19 -16.98
C HIS A 74 6.44 -28.06 -17.26
N ILE A 75 7.09 -26.95 -16.87
CA ILE A 75 8.54 -26.76 -16.99
C ILE A 75 9.31 -27.83 -16.22
N ILE A 76 8.87 -28.13 -14.98
CA ILE A 76 9.50 -29.17 -14.16
C ILE A 76 9.34 -30.55 -14.82
N ALA A 77 8.16 -30.86 -15.36
CA ALA A 77 7.91 -32.13 -16.03
C ALA A 77 8.72 -32.29 -17.33
N THR A 78 8.88 -31.21 -18.12
CA THR A 78 9.73 -31.17 -19.31
C THR A 78 11.20 -31.39 -18.98
N GLY A 79 11.72 -30.77 -17.92
CA GLY A 79 13.10 -30.99 -17.47
C GLY A 79 13.35 -32.43 -17.03
N MET A 80 12.40 -33.04 -16.31
CA MET A 80 12.49 -34.46 -15.91
C MET A 80 12.40 -35.41 -17.09
N ALA A 81 11.58 -35.10 -18.10
CA ALA A 81 11.52 -35.89 -19.32
C ALA A 81 12.85 -35.86 -20.09
N ALA A 82 13.49 -34.68 -20.20
CA ALA A 82 14.80 -34.57 -20.81
C ALA A 82 15.88 -35.34 -20.02
N ASP A 83 15.87 -35.26 -18.68
CA ASP A 83 16.79 -36.01 -17.82
C ASP A 83 16.60 -37.54 -17.93
N ALA A 84 15.36 -38.00 -18.08
CA ALA A 84 15.06 -39.41 -18.31
C ALA A 84 15.61 -39.91 -19.67
N GLU A 85 15.53 -39.09 -20.73
CA GLU A 85 16.13 -39.43 -22.03
C GLU A 85 17.66 -39.49 -21.97
N VAL A 86 18.29 -38.56 -21.24
CA VAL A 86 19.75 -38.59 -21.00
C VAL A 86 20.14 -39.88 -20.25
N LYS A 87 19.38 -40.26 -19.21
CA LYS A 87 19.60 -41.51 -18.45
C LYS A 87 19.36 -42.76 -19.29
N ALA A 88 18.46 -42.71 -20.26
CA ALA A 88 18.22 -43.79 -21.22
C ALA A 88 19.26 -43.84 -22.35
N GLY A 89 20.25 -42.94 -22.37
CA GLY A 89 21.31 -42.87 -23.38
C GLY A 89 20.94 -42.13 -24.66
N ASN A 90 19.74 -41.56 -24.74
CA ASN A 90 19.25 -40.81 -25.91
C ASN A 90 19.68 -39.34 -25.81
N ILE A 91 20.96 -39.08 -26.07
CA ILE A 91 21.55 -37.74 -25.94
C ILE A 91 21.38 -36.96 -27.26
N TYR A 92 20.42 -36.02 -27.25
CA TYR A 92 20.08 -35.04 -28.29
C TYR A 92 19.50 -35.57 -29.63
N PHE A 93 18.23 -35.26 -29.91
CA PHE A 93 17.50 -35.55 -31.14
C PHE A 93 16.76 -34.32 -31.71
N LYS A 94 16.61 -34.27 -33.05
CA LYS A 94 16.28 -33.03 -33.79
C LYS A 94 14.83 -32.88 -34.27
N GLU A 95 14.04 -33.96 -34.39
CA GLU A 95 12.55 -34.03 -34.53
C GLU A 95 12.13 -35.43 -35.08
N ASN A 96 10.87 -35.84 -34.84
CA ASN A 96 10.19 -37.06 -35.33
C ASN A 96 10.67 -38.45 -34.84
N ARG A 97 10.48 -38.75 -33.54
CA ARG A 97 10.28 -40.14 -33.06
C ARG A 97 8.81 -40.34 -32.70
N GLU A 98 8.08 -41.17 -33.46
CA GLU A 98 6.71 -41.60 -33.10
C GLU A 98 6.76 -42.63 -31.95
N PHE A 99 6.08 -42.32 -30.85
CA PHE A 99 5.85 -43.25 -29.73
C PHE A 99 4.68 -44.20 -30.09
N LYS A 100 4.96 -45.50 -30.30
CA LYS A 100 3.93 -46.56 -30.32
C LYS A 100 3.88 -47.28 -28.97
N ARG A 101 2.72 -47.29 -28.31
CA ARG A 101 2.32 -48.31 -27.33
C ARG A 101 0.88 -48.73 -27.60
N GLU A 102 0.69 -50.04 -27.72
CA GLU A 102 -0.52 -50.73 -28.14
C GLU A 102 -1.67 -50.54 -27.15
N LYS A 103 -2.89 -50.42 -27.70
CA LYS A 103 -4.16 -50.51 -27.00
C LYS A 103 -4.71 -51.92 -27.24
N GLU A 104 -5.19 -52.60 -26.20
CA GLU A 104 -6.31 -53.52 -26.35
C GLU A 104 -7.31 -53.37 -25.20
N ASP A 105 -8.58 -53.34 -25.61
CA ASP A 105 -9.79 -53.05 -24.86
C ASP A 105 -10.57 -54.37 -24.69
N LYS A 106 -11.12 -54.56 -23.47
CA LYS A 106 -12.40 -55.18 -23.11
C LYS A 106 -12.74 -56.67 -23.35
N ASN A 107 -13.33 -57.18 -22.26
CA ASN A 107 -14.41 -58.17 -22.12
C ASN A 107 -14.04 -59.66 -22.08
N SER A 108 -14.17 -60.26 -20.90
CA SER A 108 -15.32 -61.13 -20.59
C SER A 108 -15.26 -61.66 -19.16
N SER A 109 -16.44 -61.79 -18.58
CA SER A 109 -16.78 -62.34 -17.27
C SER A 109 -16.67 -63.87 -17.22
N ASN A 110 -16.08 -64.44 -16.17
CA ASN A 110 -16.70 -65.51 -15.37
C ASN A 110 -15.95 -65.83 -14.07
N ARG A 111 -16.75 -66.17 -13.05
CA ARG A 111 -16.40 -66.53 -11.67
C ARG A 111 -15.69 -67.90 -11.60
N ILE A 112 -14.83 -68.12 -10.60
CA ILE A 112 -14.97 -69.14 -9.50
C ILE A 112 -13.69 -69.22 -8.61
N LYS A 113 -13.95 -69.17 -7.30
CA LYS A 113 -13.29 -69.65 -6.04
C LYS A 113 -11.86 -70.26 -5.97
N ILE A 114 -11.11 -69.73 -4.97
CA ILE A 114 -10.46 -70.36 -3.76
C ILE A 114 -9.17 -71.22 -3.88
N SER A 115 -8.33 -71.03 -2.83
CA SER A 115 -7.21 -71.80 -2.24
C SER A 115 -5.81 -71.42 -2.76
N GLU A 116 -4.94 -70.78 -1.97
CA GLU A 116 -4.26 -71.09 -0.68
C GLU A 116 -2.79 -71.53 -0.90
N ASN A 117 -1.90 -70.79 -0.24
CA ASN A 117 -0.59 -71.14 0.33
C ASN A 117 0.30 -72.19 -0.36
N GLU A 118 1.51 -71.78 -0.71
CA GLU A 118 2.79 -72.13 -0.05
C GLU A 118 3.94 -71.49 -0.86
N VAL A 119 5.19 -71.57 -0.40
CA VAL A 119 6.44 -71.11 -1.08
C VAL A 119 6.99 -69.72 -0.69
N TYR A 120 6.33 -68.93 0.16
CA TYR A 120 6.93 -67.65 0.65
C TYR A 120 7.99 -67.83 1.77
N ASP A 121 8.06 -69.00 2.40
CA ASP A 121 8.98 -69.29 3.51
C ASP A 121 10.30 -69.97 3.10
N GLU A 122 10.49 -70.30 1.82
CA GLU A 122 11.67 -71.03 1.34
C GLU A 122 12.74 -70.11 0.73
N ILE A 123 12.35 -68.97 0.15
CA ILE A 123 13.28 -68.04 -0.51
C ILE A 123 14.07 -67.19 0.51
N LEU A 124 13.55 -67.02 1.73
CA LEU A 124 14.21 -66.21 2.76
C LEU A 124 15.45 -66.88 3.41
N ARG A 125 15.76 -68.14 3.09
CA ARG A 125 16.92 -68.87 3.65
C ARG A 125 18.13 -68.99 2.71
N GLU A 126 17.99 -68.63 1.44
CA GLU A 126 19.07 -68.83 0.44
C GLU A 126 19.92 -67.58 0.16
N ALA A 127 19.46 -66.38 0.53
CA ALA A 127 20.21 -65.15 0.25
C ALA A 127 21.32 -64.83 1.28
N GLU A 128 21.36 -65.51 2.44
CA GLU A 128 22.34 -65.24 3.51
C GLU A 128 23.68 -66.00 3.37
N LYS A 129 23.94 -66.75 2.28
CA LYS A 129 25.04 -67.75 2.27
C LYS A 129 26.14 -67.65 1.20
N ILE A 130 26.25 -66.57 0.43
CA ILE A 130 27.36 -66.42 -0.54
C ILE A 130 27.93 -65.00 -0.39
N LEU A 131 28.82 -64.74 0.60
CA LEU A 131 30.28 -64.59 0.43
C LEU A 131 30.67 -63.72 -0.79
N GLY A 132 31.38 -62.59 -0.71
CA GLY A 132 32.14 -61.91 0.36
C GLY A 132 33.39 -61.21 -0.22
N LYS A 133 33.77 -60.05 0.36
CA LYS A 133 35.11 -59.35 0.37
C LYS A 133 35.59 -58.70 -0.96
N LYS A 134 36.39 -57.62 -1.03
CA LYS A 134 37.11 -56.61 -0.17
C LYS A 134 37.64 -55.55 -1.20
N GLU A 135 37.85 -54.24 -0.99
CA GLU A 135 38.77 -53.54 -0.07
C GLU A 135 38.56 -51.99 -0.13
N GLU A 136 38.28 -51.39 1.03
CA GLU A 136 38.89 -50.18 1.67
C GLU A 136 39.11 -48.84 0.92
N ASN A 137 38.55 -47.74 1.50
CA ASN A 137 39.23 -46.44 1.60
C ASN A 137 38.65 -45.51 2.71
N THR A 138 39.31 -45.53 3.87
CA THR A 138 39.71 -44.39 4.74
C THR A 138 38.79 -43.18 5.05
N TYR A 139 37.47 -43.24 4.92
CA TYR A 139 36.57 -42.17 5.43
C TYR A 139 35.86 -42.49 6.77
N GLU A 140 35.72 -43.76 7.15
CA GLU A 140 34.89 -44.17 8.30
C GLU A 140 35.52 -43.91 9.69
N LYS A 141 36.82 -43.62 9.79
CA LYS A 141 37.49 -43.43 11.09
C LYS A 141 37.24 -42.06 11.74
N ILE A 142 36.69 -41.08 11.02
CA ILE A 142 36.40 -39.75 11.56
C ILE A 142 34.98 -39.69 12.17
N GLU A 143 34.01 -40.45 11.64
CA GLU A 143 32.61 -40.41 12.10
C GLU A 143 32.37 -41.11 13.46
N GLU A 144 33.12 -42.16 13.81
CA GLU A 144 32.83 -42.93 15.03
C GLU A 144 33.08 -42.15 16.33
N LYS A 145 34.01 -41.19 16.32
CA LYS A 145 34.36 -40.42 17.53
C LYS A 145 33.32 -39.35 17.85
N GLU A 146 32.81 -38.67 16.83
CA GLU A 146 31.80 -37.61 16.98
C GLU A 146 30.40 -38.19 17.28
N ILE A 147 30.05 -39.34 16.70
CA ILE A 147 28.78 -40.02 16.96
C ILE A 147 28.72 -40.56 18.40
N LYS A 148 29.85 -40.99 18.96
CA LYS A 148 29.92 -41.48 20.34
C LYS A 148 29.72 -40.37 21.38
N GLU A 149 30.36 -39.20 21.19
CA GLU A 149 30.13 -38.02 22.04
C GLU A 149 28.68 -37.50 21.96
N PHE A 150 28.06 -37.59 20.78
CA PHE A 150 26.67 -37.18 20.59
C PHE A 150 25.69 -38.11 21.31
N ARG A 151 25.92 -39.44 21.28
CA ARG A 151 25.09 -40.43 22.00
C ARG A 151 25.17 -40.27 23.52
N GLU A 152 26.34 -39.94 24.08
CA GLU A 152 26.50 -39.68 25.53
C GLU A 152 25.80 -38.39 25.98
N LYS A 153 25.78 -37.35 25.14
CA LYS A 153 25.00 -36.12 25.38
C LYS A 153 23.49 -36.39 25.34
N LEU A 154 23.04 -37.29 24.47
CA LEU A 154 21.63 -37.68 24.30
C LEU A 154 21.10 -38.51 25.49
N GLU A 155 21.92 -39.39 26.05
CA GLU A 155 21.58 -40.14 27.27
C GLU A 155 21.44 -39.23 28.51
N LYS A 156 22.30 -38.21 28.64
CA LYS A 156 22.20 -37.21 29.71
C LYS A 156 20.93 -36.35 29.61
N LEU A 157 20.43 -36.13 28.40
CA LEU A 157 19.20 -35.38 28.12
C LEU A 157 17.94 -36.20 28.41
N LYS A 158 17.93 -37.50 28.05
CA LYS A 158 16.83 -38.43 28.36
C LYS A 158 16.59 -38.57 29.86
N LYS A 159 17.65 -38.63 30.68
CA LYS A 159 17.54 -38.73 32.15
C LYS A 159 16.98 -37.46 32.83
N ARG A 160 16.91 -36.31 32.13
CA ARG A 160 16.37 -35.04 32.65
C ARG A 160 14.87 -34.86 32.40
N ILE A 161 14.27 -35.58 31.46
CA ILE A 161 12.91 -35.31 30.96
C ILE A 161 11.84 -36.18 31.63
N ASP A 162 12.23 -37.26 32.32
CA ASP A 162 11.30 -38.34 32.68
C ASP A 162 10.47 -38.14 33.96
N LYS A 163 10.35 -36.90 34.50
CA LYS A 163 9.47 -36.63 35.64
C LYS A 163 8.87 -35.22 35.64
N THR A 164 7.89 -34.98 34.77
CA THR A 164 6.72 -34.09 35.02
C THR A 164 5.80 -34.09 33.79
N LYS A 165 4.53 -34.50 33.94
CA LYS A 165 3.49 -34.29 32.91
C LYS A 165 3.34 -32.78 32.66
N ILE A 166 3.46 -32.34 31.41
CA ILE A 166 3.23 -30.95 31.00
C ILE A 166 1.77 -30.58 31.31
N PRO A 167 1.50 -29.52 32.10
CA PRO A 167 0.13 -29.06 32.37
C PRO A 167 -0.61 -28.71 31.07
N ASP A 168 -1.93 -28.92 31.02
CA ASP A 168 -2.73 -28.58 29.83
C ASP A 168 -2.62 -27.09 29.44
N SER A 169 -2.25 -26.20 30.38
CA SER A 169 -1.96 -24.78 30.11
C SER A 169 -0.71 -24.52 29.25
N GLU A 170 0.16 -25.53 29.08
CA GLU A 170 1.39 -25.47 28.29
C GLU A 170 1.32 -26.34 27.03
N LYS A 171 0.17 -26.99 26.77
CA LYS A 171 -0.09 -27.78 25.55
C LYS A 171 -0.75 -26.92 24.47
N ASN A 172 -0.59 -27.32 23.22
CA ASN A 172 -1.26 -26.68 22.09
C ASN A 172 -2.68 -27.26 21.92
N GLU A 173 -3.67 -26.41 21.65
CA GLU A 173 -5.03 -26.87 21.39
C GLU A 173 -5.09 -27.64 20.06
N TYR A 174 -5.63 -28.86 20.10
CA TYR A 174 -5.93 -29.68 18.92
C TYR A 174 -7.43 -29.60 18.65
N LYS A 175 -7.81 -29.02 17.51
CA LYS A 175 -9.18 -28.60 17.27
C LYS A 175 -9.95 -29.66 16.51
N LEU A 176 -11.24 -29.83 16.82
CA LEU A 176 -12.17 -30.60 16.00
C LEU A 176 -13.08 -29.67 15.18
N ALA A 177 -13.39 -30.04 13.94
CA ALA A 177 -14.48 -29.45 13.16
C ALA A 177 -15.42 -30.53 12.64
N LEU A 178 -16.71 -30.31 12.83
CA LEU A 178 -17.78 -31.24 12.47
C LEU A 178 -18.44 -30.82 11.16
N GLU A 179 -18.66 -31.78 10.28
CA GLU A 179 -19.27 -31.56 8.98
C GLU A 179 -20.27 -32.68 8.69
N ILE A 180 -21.47 -32.33 8.23
CA ILE A 180 -22.50 -33.26 7.79
C ILE A 180 -22.48 -33.28 6.26
N GLU A 181 -22.24 -34.45 5.70
CA GLU A 181 -22.34 -34.69 4.26
C GLU A 181 -23.68 -35.36 3.95
N GLN A 182 -24.48 -34.73 3.10
CA GLN A 182 -25.73 -35.32 2.62
C GLN A 182 -25.42 -36.31 1.49
N LEU A 183 -25.69 -37.59 1.72
CA LEU A 183 -25.46 -38.68 0.76
C LEU A 183 -26.70 -38.94 -0.13
N SER A 184 -27.90 -38.70 0.40
CA SER A 184 -29.18 -38.74 -0.32
C SER A 184 -30.24 -37.85 0.34
N SER A 185 -31.46 -37.82 -0.20
CA SER A 185 -32.59 -37.09 0.42
C SER A 185 -32.96 -37.58 1.83
N THR A 186 -32.54 -38.80 2.22
CA THR A 186 -32.87 -39.42 3.51
C THR A 186 -31.65 -39.88 4.30
N LEU A 187 -30.43 -39.74 3.76
CA LEU A 187 -29.20 -40.26 4.36
C LEU A 187 -28.10 -39.19 4.43
N SER A 188 -27.48 -39.04 5.61
CA SER A 188 -26.37 -38.12 5.86
C SER A 188 -25.27 -38.80 6.67
N ALA A 189 -24.03 -38.32 6.58
CA ALA A 189 -22.89 -38.83 7.34
C ALA A 189 -22.14 -37.70 8.07
N LEU A 190 -21.67 -37.98 9.28
CA LEU A 190 -20.78 -37.13 10.06
C LEU A 190 -19.33 -37.33 9.62
N ARG A 191 -18.71 -36.26 9.16
CA ARG A 191 -17.27 -36.16 8.92
C ARG A 191 -16.63 -35.27 9.97
N VAL A 192 -15.47 -35.66 10.45
CA VAL A 192 -14.72 -34.88 11.45
C VAL A 192 -13.36 -34.53 10.88
N LYS A 193 -12.98 -33.27 11.02
CA LYS A 193 -11.61 -32.81 10.79
C LYS A 193 -10.94 -32.55 12.12
N ALA A 194 -9.65 -32.87 12.22
CA ALA A 194 -8.85 -32.57 13.40
C ALA A 194 -7.51 -31.93 13.02
N GLY A 195 -6.92 -31.14 13.92
CA GLY A 195 -5.57 -30.58 13.75
C GLY A 195 -5.27 -29.36 14.62
N GLU A 196 -3.98 -29.09 14.81
CA GLU A 196 -3.46 -27.92 15.56
C GLU A 196 -3.44 -26.65 14.69
N LYS A 197 -2.81 -26.70 13.51
CA LYS A 197 -2.63 -25.55 12.59
C LYS A 197 -3.52 -25.62 11.35
N SER A 198 -3.81 -26.82 10.86
CA SER A 198 -4.67 -27.05 9.71
C SER A 198 -5.55 -28.28 9.95
N LEU A 199 -6.85 -28.16 9.72
CA LEU A 199 -7.81 -29.22 9.96
C LEU A 199 -7.90 -30.17 8.76
N ASN A 200 -7.61 -31.45 8.97
CA ASN A 200 -7.71 -32.48 7.94
C ASN A 200 -8.76 -33.53 8.31
N TYR A 201 -9.43 -34.11 7.31
CA TYR A 201 -10.43 -35.16 7.54
C TYR A 201 -9.77 -36.38 8.18
N ILE A 202 -10.38 -36.86 9.25
CA ILE A 202 -10.01 -38.12 9.89
C ILE A 202 -10.53 -39.24 9.00
N LYS A 203 -9.62 -40.11 8.55
CA LYS A 203 -9.96 -41.24 7.67
C LYS A 203 -10.70 -42.35 8.42
N ASP A 204 -10.32 -42.59 9.67
CA ASP A 204 -10.92 -43.59 10.54
C ASP A 204 -11.30 -42.93 11.88
N LEU A 205 -12.56 -42.49 11.97
CA LEU A 205 -13.05 -41.74 13.13
C LEU A 205 -13.08 -42.60 14.39
N GLU A 206 -13.41 -43.88 14.26
CA GLU A 206 -13.47 -44.82 15.38
C GLU A 206 -12.07 -45.05 15.95
N TYR A 207 -11.08 -45.32 15.10
CA TYR A 207 -9.69 -45.48 15.53
C TYR A 207 -9.07 -44.19 16.07
N PHE A 208 -9.47 -43.03 15.55
CA PHE A 208 -9.05 -41.73 16.09
C PHE A 208 -9.56 -41.51 17.51
N ILE A 209 -10.85 -41.74 17.75
CA ILE A 209 -11.45 -41.58 19.09
C ILE A 209 -10.83 -42.59 20.07
N TYR A 210 -10.60 -43.83 19.64
CA TYR A 210 -9.85 -44.83 20.41
C TYR A 210 -8.44 -44.35 20.76
N SER A 211 -7.70 -43.79 19.81
CA SER A 211 -6.33 -43.31 20.03
C SER A 211 -6.29 -42.12 20.98
N VAL A 212 -7.27 -41.21 20.90
CA VAL A 212 -7.39 -40.07 21.81
C VAL A 212 -7.70 -40.51 23.24
N GLU A 213 -8.63 -41.46 23.45
CA GLU A 213 -8.95 -41.99 24.78
C GLU A 213 -7.80 -42.73 25.45
N ASN A 214 -6.98 -43.43 24.66
CA ASN A 214 -5.87 -44.22 25.18
C ASN A 214 -4.54 -43.47 25.23
N GLU A 215 -4.56 -42.14 25.09
CA GLU A 215 -3.36 -41.29 25.04
C GLU A 215 -2.31 -41.82 24.02
N GLN A 216 -2.77 -42.16 22.80
CA GLN A 216 -1.93 -42.63 21.70
C GLN A 216 -1.79 -41.59 20.58
N PHE A 217 -0.68 -41.68 19.86
CA PHE A 217 -0.44 -40.86 18.68
C PHE A 217 -1.37 -41.26 17.54
N TYR A 218 -1.88 -40.28 16.79
CA TYR A 218 -2.68 -40.55 15.60
C TYR A 218 -2.29 -39.65 14.43
N GLU A 219 -1.88 -40.25 13.32
CA GLU A 219 -1.57 -39.51 12.09
C GLU A 219 -2.85 -39.25 11.28
N VAL A 220 -3.32 -37.99 11.31
CA VAL A 220 -4.41 -37.55 10.41
C VAL A 220 -3.83 -37.34 8.99
N THR A 221 -2.65 -36.73 8.90
CA THR A 221 -1.81 -36.67 7.68
C THR A 221 -0.33 -36.56 8.07
N GLN A 222 0.59 -36.73 7.11
CA GLN A 222 2.04 -36.58 7.32
C GLN A 222 2.48 -35.25 7.97
N LYS A 223 1.65 -34.20 7.90
CA LYS A 223 1.91 -32.88 8.50
C LYS A 223 0.99 -32.54 9.69
N ASN A 224 0.11 -33.47 10.07
CA ASN A 224 -0.91 -33.28 11.09
C ASN A 224 -1.07 -34.56 11.93
N ILE A 225 -0.36 -34.59 13.06
CA ILE A 225 -0.25 -35.75 13.95
C ILE A 225 -0.76 -35.31 15.32
N TYR A 226 -1.76 -36.01 15.85
CA TYR A 226 -2.20 -35.84 17.23
C TYR A 226 -1.16 -36.46 18.16
N ASN A 227 -0.67 -35.68 19.13
CA ASN A 227 0.28 -36.10 20.15
C ASN A 227 -0.26 -35.73 21.55
N PRO A 228 -0.66 -36.71 22.38
CA PRO A 228 -1.28 -36.46 23.70
C PRO A 228 -0.34 -35.74 24.70
N ASN A 229 0.97 -35.77 24.46
CA ASN A 229 1.95 -35.06 25.28
C ASN A 229 2.05 -33.57 24.93
N LEU A 230 1.67 -33.18 23.70
CA LEU A 230 1.78 -31.80 23.20
C LEU A 230 0.41 -31.17 22.95
N HIS A 231 -0.66 -31.95 22.96
CA HIS A 231 -1.98 -31.54 22.54
C HIS A 231 -3.04 -31.71 23.63
N TYR A 232 -3.95 -30.75 23.71
CA TYR A 232 -5.17 -30.83 24.51
C TYR A 232 -6.39 -30.48 23.67
N PHE A 233 -7.57 -30.98 24.05
CA PHE A 233 -8.85 -30.58 23.48
C PHE A 233 -9.55 -29.62 24.44
N ASN A 234 -10.25 -28.60 23.93
CA ASN A 234 -11.10 -27.75 24.77
C ASN A 234 -12.28 -28.54 25.36
N GLU A 235 -12.97 -27.96 26.35
CA GLU A 235 -14.07 -28.64 27.06
C GLU A 235 -15.22 -29.10 26.16
N THR A 236 -15.54 -28.34 25.10
CA THR A 236 -16.57 -28.70 24.12
C THR A 236 -16.12 -29.91 23.28
N ASP A 237 -14.87 -29.91 22.81
CA ASP A 237 -14.30 -30.99 22.00
C ASP A 237 -14.09 -32.27 22.83
N LYS A 238 -13.68 -32.15 24.09
CA LYS A 238 -13.66 -33.26 25.06
C LYS A 238 -15.05 -33.90 25.21
N LYS A 239 -16.11 -33.08 25.30
CA LYS A 239 -17.50 -33.56 25.37
C LYS A 239 -17.91 -34.29 24.08
N VAL A 240 -17.56 -33.77 22.91
CA VAL A 240 -17.81 -34.41 21.61
C VAL A 240 -17.07 -35.76 21.52
N ILE A 241 -15.80 -35.82 21.90
CA ILE A 241 -14.98 -37.04 21.87
C ILE A 241 -15.58 -38.11 22.80
N LYS A 242 -15.95 -37.72 24.03
CA LYS A 242 -16.60 -38.61 25.00
C LYS A 242 -17.92 -39.17 24.47
N ASN A 243 -18.75 -38.32 23.86
CA ASN A 243 -20.03 -38.73 23.30
C ASN A 243 -19.87 -39.66 22.09
N LEU A 244 -18.89 -39.39 21.22
CA LEU A 244 -18.52 -40.27 20.10
C LEU A 244 -18.00 -41.63 20.59
N SER A 245 -17.15 -41.64 21.62
CA SER A 245 -16.66 -42.87 22.23
C SER A 245 -17.79 -43.73 22.80
N ASN A 246 -18.71 -43.11 23.56
CA ASN A 246 -19.88 -43.79 24.10
C ASN A 246 -20.75 -44.37 22.99
N TYR A 247 -20.91 -43.64 21.89
CA TYR A 247 -21.61 -44.12 20.70
C TYR A 247 -20.91 -45.35 20.10
N PHE A 248 -19.60 -45.29 19.83
CA PHE A 248 -18.86 -46.41 19.24
C PHE A 248 -18.86 -47.67 20.13
N LYS A 249 -18.73 -47.51 21.45
CA LYS A 249 -18.77 -48.62 22.42
C LYS A 249 -20.11 -49.37 22.43
N LYS A 250 -21.22 -48.64 22.23
CA LYS A 250 -22.59 -49.20 22.28
C LYS A 250 -23.19 -49.42 20.90
N LYS A 251 -22.47 -49.10 19.83
CA LYS A 251 -22.94 -49.14 18.43
C LYS A 251 -23.56 -50.49 18.06
N ASN A 252 -23.03 -51.60 18.59
CA ASN A 252 -23.50 -52.96 18.34
C ASN A 252 -24.72 -53.38 19.18
N GLU A 253 -25.02 -52.69 20.29
CA GLU A 253 -26.16 -53.00 21.18
C GLU A 253 -27.49 -52.44 20.63
N PHE A 254 -27.43 -51.45 19.73
CA PHE A 254 -28.61 -50.71 19.27
C PHE A 254 -29.31 -51.30 18.04
N GLY A 255 -28.92 -52.48 17.56
CA GLY A 255 -29.74 -53.32 16.68
C GLY A 255 -30.09 -52.76 15.28
N MET A 256 -29.55 -51.62 14.84
CA MET A 256 -29.73 -51.15 13.47
C MET A 256 -28.62 -51.67 12.56
N ASN A 257 -28.73 -52.94 12.18
CA ASN A 257 -28.00 -53.47 11.03
C ASN A 257 -28.53 -52.78 9.77
N PHE A 258 -27.93 -51.66 9.37
CA PHE A 258 -27.96 -51.25 7.96
C PHE A 258 -27.22 -52.33 7.19
N ASN A 259 -27.94 -53.38 6.80
CA ASN A 259 -27.39 -54.53 6.10
C ASN A 259 -26.46 -54.05 4.97
N ASN A 260 -25.26 -54.62 4.95
CA ASN A 260 -24.19 -54.35 3.98
C ASN A 260 -24.62 -54.47 2.50
N ASN A 261 -25.84 -54.96 2.22
CA ASN A 261 -26.36 -55.19 0.87
C ASN A 261 -26.85 -53.93 0.14
N ASN A 262 -27.06 -52.78 0.80
CA ASN A 262 -27.46 -51.54 0.12
C ASN A 262 -26.26 -50.64 -0.29
N TYR A 263 -25.02 -51.02 0.03
CA TYR A 263 -23.82 -50.18 -0.24
C TYR A 263 -23.25 -50.29 -1.65
N TYR A 264 -23.83 -51.12 -2.53
CA TYR A 264 -23.30 -51.32 -3.88
C TYR A 264 -23.45 -50.11 -4.81
N TYR A 265 -24.29 -49.12 -4.46
CA TYR A 265 -24.53 -47.96 -5.34
C TYR A 265 -23.75 -46.68 -4.99
N TYR A 266 -23.15 -46.55 -3.79
CA TYR A 266 -22.60 -45.26 -3.32
C TYR A 266 -21.14 -45.30 -2.81
N GLY A 267 -20.51 -46.47 -2.72
CA GLY A 267 -19.18 -46.60 -2.13
C GLY A 267 -19.17 -46.40 -0.61
N LYS A 268 -18.05 -46.73 0.05
CA LYS A 268 -17.90 -46.56 1.51
C LYS A 268 -17.87 -45.05 1.84
N PRO A 269 -18.81 -44.49 2.62
CA PRO A 269 -18.85 -43.06 2.88
C PRO A 269 -17.61 -42.60 3.68
N GLN A 270 -17.12 -41.38 3.43
CA GLN A 270 -15.94 -40.80 4.10
C GLN A 270 -16.27 -40.23 5.49
N GLY A 271 -17.05 -40.96 6.29
CA GLY A 271 -17.53 -40.54 7.62
C GLY A 271 -18.47 -41.57 8.24
N GLU A 272 -18.93 -41.31 9.47
CA GLU A 272 -19.86 -42.19 10.20
C GLU A 272 -21.31 -41.83 9.84
N ILE A 273 -22.15 -42.82 9.55
CA ILE A 273 -23.55 -42.57 9.14
C ILE A 273 -24.35 -41.95 10.28
N MET A 274 -25.06 -40.86 9.98
CA MET A 274 -25.84 -40.10 10.95
C MET A 274 -27.15 -40.83 11.29
N ASN A 275 -27.11 -41.66 12.34
CA ASN A 275 -28.30 -42.24 12.96
C ASN A 275 -28.81 -41.36 14.13
N PRO A 276 -30.01 -41.61 14.68
CA PRO A 276 -30.62 -40.78 15.73
C PRO A 276 -29.76 -40.63 16.97
N ILE A 277 -29.10 -41.72 17.35
CA ILE A 277 -28.29 -41.79 18.56
C ILE A 277 -27.05 -40.95 18.36
N LEU A 278 -26.36 -41.09 17.23
CA LEU A 278 -25.21 -40.27 16.87
C LEU A 278 -25.60 -38.79 16.76
N ALA A 279 -26.72 -38.48 16.12
CA ALA A 279 -27.23 -37.12 16.00
C ALA A 279 -27.48 -36.49 17.38
N GLU A 280 -28.15 -37.20 18.30
CA GLU A 280 -28.40 -36.75 19.66
C GLU A 280 -27.09 -36.56 20.45
N GLN A 281 -26.16 -37.51 20.34
CA GLN A 281 -24.85 -37.48 21.01
C GLN A 281 -24.01 -36.28 20.57
N ILE A 282 -24.05 -35.94 19.27
CA ILE A 282 -23.31 -34.79 18.75
C ILE A 282 -24.02 -33.48 19.07
N PHE A 283 -25.33 -33.38 18.84
CA PHE A 283 -26.05 -32.10 18.96
C PHE A 283 -26.18 -31.65 20.42
N SER A 284 -26.38 -32.58 21.36
CA SER A 284 -26.33 -32.28 22.79
C SER A 284 -24.92 -31.90 23.29
N ALA A 285 -23.86 -32.27 22.58
CA ALA A 285 -22.50 -31.85 22.91
C ALA A 285 -22.23 -30.38 22.53
N ILE A 286 -22.92 -29.86 21.52
CA ILE A 286 -22.60 -28.57 20.87
C ILE A 286 -23.71 -27.50 20.96
N GLU A 287 -24.86 -27.83 21.52
CA GLU A 287 -26.01 -26.93 21.70
C GLU A 287 -25.57 -25.56 22.25
N ASN A 288 -25.88 -24.49 21.51
CA ASN A 288 -25.48 -23.09 21.80
C ASN A 288 -23.96 -22.84 21.97
N LYS A 289 -23.09 -23.77 21.54
CA LYS A 289 -21.65 -23.73 21.79
C LYS A 289 -20.78 -23.91 20.54
N LYS A 290 -21.30 -24.54 19.47
CA LYS A 290 -20.54 -24.79 18.24
C LYS A 290 -21.45 -24.93 17.01
N THR A 291 -20.98 -24.48 15.85
CA THR A 291 -21.66 -24.65 14.56
C THR A 291 -21.17 -25.90 13.81
N ILE A 292 -22.02 -26.47 12.96
CA ILE A 292 -21.69 -27.61 12.08
C ILE A 292 -21.76 -27.15 10.63
N ARG A 293 -20.87 -27.61 9.75
CA ARG A 293 -21.00 -27.36 8.31
C ARG A 293 -21.84 -28.43 7.61
N SER A 294 -22.73 -28.04 6.70
CA SER A 294 -23.44 -28.94 5.79
C SER A 294 -23.41 -28.38 4.37
N GLY A 295 -22.55 -28.92 3.51
CA GLY A 295 -22.29 -28.34 2.19
C GLY A 295 -21.78 -26.89 2.27
N SER A 296 -22.46 -25.94 1.63
CA SER A 296 -22.18 -24.50 1.71
C SER A 296 -22.82 -23.80 2.92
N LYS A 297 -23.59 -24.53 3.74
CA LYS A 297 -24.37 -23.99 4.84
C LYS A 297 -23.71 -24.21 6.20
N THR A 298 -23.99 -23.31 7.14
CA THR A 298 -23.59 -23.34 8.54
C THR A 298 -24.84 -23.63 9.38
N ILE A 299 -24.84 -24.77 10.06
CA ILE A 299 -25.88 -25.22 10.98
C ILE A 299 -25.58 -24.64 12.36
N TYR A 300 -26.55 -23.92 12.92
CA TYR A 300 -26.58 -23.47 14.29
C TYR A 300 -27.61 -24.30 15.07
N VAL A 301 -27.16 -25.10 16.03
CA VAL A 301 -28.06 -25.92 16.87
C VAL A 301 -28.45 -25.09 18.09
N THR A 302 -29.71 -24.64 18.09
CA THR A 302 -30.31 -23.88 19.17
C THR A 302 -30.92 -24.82 20.20
N GLY A 303 -30.90 -24.43 21.47
CA GLY A 303 -31.74 -25.03 22.51
C GLY A 303 -33.08 -24.31 22.70
N GLU A 304 -33.40 -23.36 21.81
CA GLU A 304 -34.60 -22.54 21.89
C GLU A 304 -35.76 -23.24 21.18
N TYR A 305 -36.90 -23.29 21.86
CA TYR A 305 -38.11 -23.89 21.35
C TYR A 305 -38.75 -23.00 20.26
N GLU A 306 -39.07 -23.58 19.11
CA GLU A 306 -39.77 -22.90 18.02
C GLU A 306 -41.03 -23.69 17.65
N PRO A 307 -42.24 -23.09 17.73
CA PRO A 307 -43.48 -23.81 17.52
C PRO A 307 -43.66 -24.21 16.04
N ILE A 308 -43.92 -25.49 15.80
CA ILE A 308 -44.17 -26.03 14.45
C ILE A 308 -45.62 -25.76 14.01
N PHE A 309 -46.55 -25.70 14.96
CA PHE A 309 -47.97 -25.48 14.73
C PHE A 309 -48.33 -24.00 14.90
N ALA A 310 -49.11 -23.47 13.97
CA ALA A 310 -49.65 -22.12 14.06
C ALA A 310 -51.17 -22.09 13.81
N PHE A 311 -51.85 -21.18 14.49
CA PHE A 311 -53.26 -20.88 14.35
C PHE A 311 -53.47 -19.75 13.35
N GLN A 312 -54.37 -19.97 12.39
CA GLN A 312 -54.80 -18.95 11.43
C GLN A 312 -56.32 -18.99 11.28
N GLU A 313 -56.94 -17.80 11.22
CA GLU A 313 -58.34 -17.62 10.83
C GLU A 313 -58.39 -17.20 9.35
N ASP A 314 -59.19 -17.89 8.53
CA ASP A 314 -59.35 -17.53 7.13
C ASP A 314 -60.32 -16.33 6.96
N LYS A 315 -60.44 -15.81 5.72
CA LYS A 315 -61.28 -14.64 5.42
C LYS A 315 -62.78 -14.86 5.66
N ASN A 316 -63.21 -16.10 5.88
CA ASN A 316 -64.60 -16.49 6.12
C ASN A 316 -64.85 -16.85 7.60
N GLY A 317 -63.87 -16.66 8.49
CA GLY A 317 -63.98 -16.97 9.93
C GLY A 317 -63.70 -18.44 10.29
N ASN A 318 -63.24 -19.27 9.35
CA ASN A 318 -62.90 -20.65 9.66
C ASN A 318 -61.52 -20.70 10.34
N LYS A 319 -61.48 -21.40 11.47
CA LYS A 319 -60.27 -21.62 12.27
C LYS A 319 -59.51 -22.84 11.73
N LYS A 320 -58.20 -22.69 11.51
CA LYS A 320 -57.33 -23.80 11.10
C LYS A 320 -56.00 -23.79 11.81
N ILE A 321 -55.47 -24.98 12.07
CA ILE A 321 -54.07 -25.19 12.47
C ILE A 321 -53.25 -25.43 11.20
N ILE A 322 -52.21 -24.63 10.99
CA ILE A 322 -51.24 -24.80 9.92
C ILE A 322 -49.93 -25.33 10.48
N ILE A 323 -49.33 -26.28 9.78
CA ILE A 323 -47.96 -26.73 10.06
C ILE A 323 -47.01 -25.83 9.29
N ARG A 324 -46.07 -25.18 9.99
CA ARG A 324 -45.03 -24.35 9.38
C ARG A 324 -44.14 -25.20 8.50
N ASN A 325 -43.56 -24.61 7.45
CA ASN A 325 -42.73 -25.35 6.51
C ASN A 325 -41.34 -25.59 7.12
N PHE A 326 -41.09 -26.81 7.60
CA PHE A 326 -39.81 -27.21 8.20
C PHE A 326 -39.16 -28.39 7.46
N THR A 327 -37.88 -28.64 7.75
CA THR A 327 -37.11 -29.79 7.27
C THR A 327 -36.40 -30.44 8.45
N VAL A 328 -36.52 -31.75 8.60
CA VAL A 328 -35.79 -32.53 9.61
C VAL A 328 -34.39 -32.87 9.10
N LEU A 329 -33.41 -32.95 10.01
CA LEU A 329 -32.01 -33.25 9.64
C LEU A 329 -31.86 -34.63 8.98
N SER A 330 -32.64 -35.61 9.47
CA SER A 330 -32.78 -36.95 8.91
C SER A 330 -34.16 -37.49 9.26
N SER A 331 -34.61 -38.55 8.60
CA SER A 331 -35.90 -39.20 8.84
C SER A 331 -36.09 -39.73 10.26
N THR A 332 -35.04 -39.68 11.09
CA THR A 332 -35.01 -40.26 12.42
C THR A 332 -34.45 -39.28 13.48
N SER A 333 -34.22 -38.01 13.11
CA SER A 333 -33.72 -36.96 14.02
C SER A 333 -34.84 -36.04 14.52
N ARG A 334 -34.86 -35.77 15.83
CA ARG A 334 -35.78 -34.81 16.47
C ARG A 334 -35.43 -33.34 16.21
N TYR A 335 -34.33 -33.07 15.49
CA TYR A 335 -33.91 -31.71 15.17
C TYR A 335 -34.40 -31.28 13.79
N PHE A 336 -34.98 -30.08 13.72
CA PHE A 336 -35.56 -29.51 12.51
C PHE A 336 -35.16 -28.05 12.31
N THR A 337 -35.16 -27.60 11.05
CA THR A 337 -35.01 -26.19 10.68
C THR A 337 -36.28 -25.74 9.98
N LEU A 338 -36.72 -24.50 10.23
CA LEU A 338 -37.69 -23.85 9.36
C LEU A 338 -37.04 -23.60 7.99
N LYS A 339 -37.81 -23.71 6.90
CA LYS A 339 -37.30 -23.33 5.56
C LYS A 339 -37.17 -21.82 5.48
N ASN A 340 -36.01 -21.35 5.90
CA ASN A 340 -35.55 -19.99 5.72
C ASN A 340 -35.10 -19.83 4.27
N GLY A 341 -35.08 -18.62 3.73
CA GLY A 341 -34.71 -18.38 2.34
C GLY A 341 -33.24 -18.71 2.04
N VAL A 342 -32.57 -17.95 1.18
CA VAL A 342 -31.25 -18.33 0.61
C VAL A 342 -30.08 -18.07 1.57
N SER A 343 -30.35 -17.98 2.87
CA SER A 343 -29.31 -17.80 3.88
C SER A 343 -28.40 -19.03 3.94
N ASN A 344 -27.09 -18.81 4.05
CA ASN A 344 -26.13 -19.87 4.33
C ASN A 344 -26.14 -20.29 5.81
N ILE A 345 -27.04 -19.74 6.64
CA ILE A 345 -27.21 -20.08 8.05
C ILE A 345 -28.55 -20.78 8.25
N GLU A 346 -28.51 -22.03 8.73
CA GLU A 346 -29.69 -22.81 9.13
C GLU A 346 -29.73 -22.96 10.65
N LYS A 347 -30.82 -22.48 11.27
CA LYS A 347 -31.07 -22.67 12.70
C LYS A 347 -31.86 -23.96 12.90
N PHE A 348 -31.30 -24.88 13.68
CA PHE A 348 -31.97 -26.11 14.08
C PHE A 348 -32.53 -25.97 15.49
N HIS A 349 -33.77 -26.41 15.64
CA HIS A 349 -34.53 -26.48 16.87
C HIS A 349 -34.81 -27.94 17.22
N LYS A 350 -35.02 -28.24 18.49
CA LYS A 350 -35.29 -29.60 18.98
C LYS A 350 -36.78 -29.76 19.26
N MET A 351 -37.40 -30.79 18.68
CA MET A 351 -38.76 -31.21 19.05
C MET A 351 -38.76 -31.88 20.43
N SER A 352 -39.84 -31.70 21.18
CA SER A 352 -40.16 -32.55 22.32
C SER A 352 -40.50 -33.98 21.87
N ASP A 353 -40.48 -34.92 22.81
CA ASP A 353 -40.82 -36.33 22.53
C ASP A 353 -42.26 -36.48 22.02
N ALA A 354 -43.19 -35.75 22.64
CA ALA A 354 -44.59 -35.75 22.22
C ALA A 354 -44.78 -35.14 20.83
N GLU A 355 -44.10 -34.03 20.50
CA GLU A 355 -44.17 -33.44 19.16
C GLU A 355 -43.60 -34.37 18.09
N TRP A 356 -42.48 -35.04 18.38
CA TRP A 356 -41.89 -35.98 17.44
C TRP A 356 -42.78 -37.19 17.18
N GLU A 357 -43.41 -37.74 18.22
CA GLU A 357 -44.36 -38.85 18.13
C GLU A 357 -45.62 -38.45 17.35
N ILE A 358 -46.19 -37.28 17.66
CA ILE A 358 -47.34 -36.71 16.96
C ILE A 358 -47.00 -36.41 15.50
N MET A 359 -45.83 -35.85 15.20
CA MET A 359 -45.39 -35.59 13.83
C MET A 359 -45.22 -36.88 13.01
N ASN A 360 -44.64 -37.94 13.58
CA ASN A 360 -44.53 -39.24 12.90
C ASN A 360 -45.87 -39.97 12.75
N THR A 361 -46.83 -39.71 13.64
CA THR A 361 -48.17 -40.30 13.58
C THR A 361 -49.07 -39.56 12.58
N LEU A 362 -48.97 -38.23 12.51
CA LEU A 362 -49.81 -37.39 11.67
C LEU A 362 -49.23 -37.19 10.26
N THR A 363 -47.91 -37.20 10.09
CA THR A 363 -47.24 -37.11 8.79
C THR A 363 -46.38 -38.34 8.52
N ASP A 364 -46.34 -38.82 7.27
CA ASP A 364 -45.36 -39.82 6.81
C ASP A 364 -43.94 -39.23 6.63
N GLY A 365 -43.67 -38.05 7.21
CA GLY A 365 -42.43 -37.30 7.02
C GLY A 365 -42.26 -36.70 5.61
N THR A 366 -43.25 -36.80 4.72
CA THR A 366 -43.18 -36.25 3.36
C THR A 366 -43.94 -34.93 3.21
N ARG A 367 -43.50 -34.10 2.25
CA ARG A 367 -44.17 -32.83 1.87
C ARG A 367 -45.64 -33.01 1.49
N LYS A 368 -46.02 -34.18 0.94
CA LYS A 368 -47.41 -34.51 0.59
C LYS A 368 -48.27 -34.75 1.84
N GLY A 369 -47.73 -35.39 2.87
CA GLY A 369 -48.40 -35.59 4.15
C GLY A 369 -48.68 -34.27 4.89
N THR A 370 -47.74 -33.32 4.85
CA THR A 370 -47.90 -32.00 5.47
C THR A 370 -48.92 -31.11 4.74
N GLU A 371 -48.95 -31.17 3.41
CA GLU A 371 -49.94 -30.47 2.57
C GLU A 371 -51.36 -31.05 2.80
N TYR A 372 -51.49 -32.38 2.98
CA TYR A 372 -52.75 -33.07 3.30
C TYR A 372 -53.29 -32.73 4.71
N LEU A 373 -52.42 -32.65 5.71
CA LEU A 373 -52.77 -32.20 7.06
C LEU A 373 -53.34 -30.78 7.08
N ASN A 374 -52.73 -29.85 6.34
CA ASN A 374 -53.21 -28.48 6.25
C ASN A 374 -54.62 -28.38 5.63
N GLU A 375 -55.04 -29.37 4.82
CA GLU A 375 -56.41 -29.47 4.27
C GLU A 375 -57.40 -30.14 5.24
N ILE A 376 -56.93 -31.11 6.05
CA ILE A 376 -57.74 -31.82 7.06
C ILE A 376 -58.03 -30.96 8.31
N SER A 377 -57.08 -30.12 8.74
CA SER A 377 -57.16 -29.29 9.95
C SER A 377 -58.38 -28.37 10.03
N GLY A 378 -59.06 -28.08 8.90
CA GLY A 378 -60.28 -27.27 8.89
C GLY A 378 -61.53 -28.00 9.39
N LYS A 379 -61.61 -29.34 9.28
CA LYS A 379 -62.78 -30.14 9.71
C LYS A 379 -62.61 -30.80 11.07
N LEU A 380 -61.36 -30.99 11.52
CA LEU A 380 -60.97 -31.69 12.75
C LEU A 380 -60.21 -30.77 13.73
N PHE A 381 -60.42 -29.45 13.59
CA PHE A 381 -59.68 -28.42 14.35
C PHE A 381 -59.74 -28.63 15.86
N ASP A 382 -60.93 -28.85 16.41
CA ASP A 382 -61.13 -28.98 17.87
C ASP A 382 -60.50 -30.27 18.41
N GLU A 383 -60.54 -31.37 17.65
CA GLU A 383 -59.92 -32.65 18.03
C GLU A 383 -58.39 -32.56 18.03
N ILE A 384 -57.78 -31.95 17.01
CA ILE A 384 -56.32 -31.75 16.95
C ILE A 384 -55.86 -30.78 18.05
N LYS A 385 -56.61 -29.71 18.31
CA LYS A 385 -56.32 -28.76 19.38
C LYS A 385 -56.41 -29.40 20.76
N GLU A 386 -57.38 -30.27 20.99
CA GLU A 386 -57.52 -31.04 22.24
C GLU A 386 -56.31 -31.97 22.46
N VAL A 387 -55.88 -32.69 21.41
CA VAL A 387 -54.71 -33.58 21.47
C VAL A 387 -53.44 -32.77 21.78
N LEU A 388 -53.16 -31.69 21.04
CA LEU A 388 -51.98 -30.85 21.28
C LEU A 388 -51.98 -30.22 22.69
N SER A 389 -53.16 -29.83 23.20
CA SER A 389 -53.31 -29.26 24.56
C SER A 389 -53.06 -30.30 25.66
N LYS A 390 -53.44 -31.57 25.46
CA LYS A 390 -53.16 -32.68 26.42
C LYS A 390 -51.66 -32.97 26.57
N TYR A 391 -50.87 -32.71 25.53
CA TYR A 391 -49.41 -32.87 25.53
C TYR A 391 -48.66 -31.54 25.79
N GLU A 392 -49.38 -30.48 26.19
CA GLU A 392 -48.81 -29.14 26.45
C GLU A 392 -48.02 -28.53 25.28
N ILE A 393 -48.36 -28.88 24.03
CA ILE A 393 -47.66 -28.39 22.83
C ILE A 393 -48.20 -27.01 22.44
N PRO A 394 -47.38 -25.95 22.43
CA PRO A 394 -47.85 -24.59 22.15
C PRO A 394 -48.19 -24.38 20.67
N ILE A 395 -49.26 -23.63 20.42
CA ILE A 395 -49.73 -23.26 19.07
C ILE A 395 -49.55 -21.74 18.88
N ALA A 396 -48.75 -21.34 17.89
CA ALA A 396 -48.46 -19.92 17.66
C ALA A 396 -49.64 -19.17 16.98
N LYS A 397 -49.96 -17.94 17.38
CA LYS A 397 -51.00 -17.10 16.74
C LYS A 397 -50.40 -16.21 15.64
N VAL A 398 -50.94 -16.26 14.42
CA VAL A 398 -50.54 -15.31 13.37
C VAL A 398 -51.10 -13.92 13.67
N THR A 399 -50.25 -12.89 13.66
CA THR A 399 -50.63 -11.51 13.99
C THR A 399 -50.80 -10.62 12.76
N GLU A 400 -51.50 -9.51 12.95
CA GLU A 400 -51.66 -8.45 11.94
C GLU A 400 -50.43 -7.53 11.81
N LYS A 401 -49.53 -7.52 12.80
CA LYS A 401 -48.37 -6.63 12.87
C LYS A 401 -47.21 -7.12 11.99
N TYR A 402 -46.50 -6.20 11.35
CA TYR A 402 -45.32 -6.51 10.54
C TYR A 402 -44.10 -6.80 11.40
N GLY A 403 -43.31 -7.81 11.03
CA GLY A 403 -42.07 -8.20 11.71
C GLY A 403 -40.85 -7.39 11.28
N ALA A 404 -39.75 -7.57 12.01
CA ALA A 404 -38.45 -6.98 11.67
C ALA A 404 -37.85 -7.61 10.40
N VAL A 405 -37.00 -6.84 9.71
CA VAL A 405 -36.21 -7.33 8.58
C VAL A 405 -34.86 -7.83 9.07
N ASN A 406 -34.44 -9.02 8.66
CA ASN A 406 -33.15 -9.60 9.05
C ASN A 406 -32.09 -9.28 8.00
N ILE A 407 -30.94 -8.75 8.43
CA ILE A 407 -29.77 -8.50 7.58
C ILE A 407 -28.66 -9.45 7.99
N PHE A 408 -28.18 -10.27 7.06
CA PHE A 408 -27.06 -11.20 7.25
C PHE A 408 -25.80 -10.66 6.57
N VAL A 409 -24.66 -10.66 7.27
CA VAL A 409 -23.37 -10.17 6.73
C VAL A 409 -22.32 -11.28 6.77
N GLU A 410 -21.81 -11.65 5.59
CA GLU A 410 -20.88 -12.77 5.34
C GLU A 410 -19.66 -12.33 4.50
N GLU A 411 -18.61 -13.14 4.45
CA GLU A 411 -17.49 -12.91 3.52
C GLU A 411 -17.93 -13.15 2.07
N GLY A 412 -17.69 -12.19 1.19
CA GLY A 412 -17.97 -12.33 -0.25
C GLY A 412 -16.86 -13.07 -1.00
N ASN A 413 -17.17 -13.53 -2.22
CA ASN A 413 -16.19 -14.13 -3.13
C ASN A 413 -15.24 -13.06 -3.69
N GLY A 414 -14.12 -12.81 -2.99
CA GLY A 414 -13.07 -11.88 -3.42
C GLY A 414 -12.30 -11.26 -2.25
N LYS A 415 -11.06 -10.79 -2.48
CA LYS A 415 -10.34 -10.00 -1.47
C LYS A 415 -11.14 -8.73 -1.17
N ASN A 416 -11.36 -8.46 0.11
CA ASN A 416 -12.04 -7.26 0.61
C ASN A 416 -13.54 -7.11 0.27
N LYS A 417 -14.26 -8.19 -0.04
CA LYS A 417 -15.71 -8.16 -0.31
C LYS A 417 -16.53 -8.77 0.83
N LEU A 418 -17.72 -8.23 1.07
CA LEU A 418 -18.77 -8.76 1.95
C LEU A 418 -20.01 -9.09 1.13
N GLN A 419 -20.72 -10.13 1.53
CA GLN A 419 -22.05 -10.45 1.03
C GLN A 419 -23.07 -10.06 2.10
N VAL A 420 -24.06 -9.26 1.73
CA VAL A 420 -25.13 -8.79 2.61
C VAL A 420 -26.47 -9.32 2.11
N THR A 421 -27.18 -10.10 2.92
CA THR A 421 -28.49 -10.68 2.57
C THR A 421 -29.59 -10.08 3.43
N ILE A 422 -30.60 -9.49 2.81
CA ILE A 422 -31.76 -8.85 3.46
C ILE A 422 -32.97 -9.77 3.32
N SER A 423 -33.51 -10.28 4.43
CA SER A 423 -34.56 -11.31 4.47
C SER A 423 -35.73 -10.97 5.41
N CYS A 424 -36.94 -11.39 5.05
CA CYS A 424 -38.14 -11.31 5.89
C CYS A 424 -38.53 -12.69 6.47
N ILE A 425 -37.67 -13.25 7.33
CA ILE A 425 -37.93 -14.53 8.01
C ILE A 425 -39.06 -14.37 9.03
N GLU A 426 -39.96 -15.34 9.08
CA GLU A 426 -41.08 -15.42 10.04
C GLU A 426 -40.65 -16.21 11.28
N GLU A 427 -39.78 -15.64 12.12
CA GLU A 427 -39.49 -16.17 13.46
C GLU A 427 -40.64 -15.82 14.41
N SER A 428 -40.96 -16.70 15.37
CA SER A 428 -42.01 -16.42 16.34
C SER A 428 -41.53 -15.50 17.46
N ILE A 429 -42.43 -14.66 17.96
CA ILE A 429 -42.20 -13.77 19.11
C ILE A 429 -42.95 -14.36 20.30
N ARG A 430 -42.27 -14.62 21.41
CA ARG A 430 -42.90 -15.09 22.65
C ARG A 430 -43.29 -13.89 23.52
N THR A 431 -44.56 -13.84 23.94
CA THR A 431 -45.10 -12.83 24.86
C THR A 431 -46.10 -13.51 25.77
N ASP A 432 -45.95 -13.37 27.09
CA ASP A 432 -46.85 -13.92 28.13
C ASP A 432 -47.22 -15.41 27.91
N ASP A 433 -46.20 -16.25 27.67
CA ASP A 433 -46.31 -17.70 27.38
C ASP A 433 -47.06 -18.09 26.09
N GLU A 434 -47.44 -17.13 25.25
CA GLU A 434 -47.96 -17.37 23.90
C GLU A 434 -46.93 -17.03 22.82
N TYR A 435 -46.94 -17.78 21.71
CA TYR A 435 -46.10 -17.52 20.55
C TYR A 435 -46.89 -16.79 19.46
N PHE A 436 -46.27 -15.80 18.82
CA PHE A 436 -46.89 -14.98 17.79
C PHE A 436 -46.06 -14.98 16.50
N ILE A 437 -46.71 -15.11 15.34
CA ILE A 437 -46.04 -15.03 14.03
C ILE A 437 -46.37 -13.69 13.36
N PRO A 438 -45.39 -12.80 13.11
CA PRO A 438 -45.63 -11.51 12.47
C PRO A 438 -45.77 -11.60 10.93
N LYS A 439 -46.43 -10.62 10.30
CA LYS A 439 -46.50 -10.51 8.83
C LYS A 439 -45.14 -10.08 8.25
N LYS A 440 -44.76 -10.62 7.08
CA LYS A 440 -43.52 -10.23 6.36
C LYS A 440 -43.50 -8.76 5.93
N ASN A 441 -42.46 -8.02 6.30
CA ASN A 441 -42.32 -6.59 5.97
C ASN A 441 -41.56 -6.36 4.64
N LYS A 442 -42.15 -6.80 3.53
CA LYS A 442 -41.53 -6.68 2.19
C LYS A 442 -41.32 -5.24 1.72
N LYS A 443 -42.07 -4.28 2.26
CA LYS A 443 -41.92 -2.86 1.93
C LYS A 443 -40.62 -2.31 2.53
N LEU A 444 -40.39 -2.56 3.82
CA LEU A 444 -39.15 -2.15 4.50
C LEU A 444 -37.92 -2.85 3.92
N GLN A 445 -38.04 -4.14 3.55
CA GLN A 445 -36.97 -4.89 2.89
C GLN A 445 -36.47 -4.23 1.60
N ARG A 446 -37.38 -3.69 0.77
CA ARG A 446 -37.03 -2.97 -0.47
C ARG A 446 -36.38 -1.62 -0.19
N GLU A 447 -36.93 -0.88 0.78
CA GLU A 447 -36.39 0.42 1.19
C GLU A 447 -34.93 0.32 1.67
N ILE A 448 -34.63 -0.66 2.54
CA ILE A 448 -33.27 -0.93 3.02
C ILE A 448 -32.34 -1.31 1.85
N SER A 449 -32.84 -2.08 0.89
CA SER A 449 -32.04 -2.44 -0.29
C SER A 449 -31.69 -1.23 -1.15
N GLU A 450 -32.62 -0.29 -1.36
CA GLU A 450 -32.38 0.90 -2.17
C GLU A 450 -31.32 1.81 -1.53
N ASP A 451 -31.38 1.99 -0.20
CA ASP A 451 -30.39 2.77 0.54
C ASP A 451 -28.97 2.17 0.50
N PHE A 452 -28.86 0.85 0.35
CA PHE A 452 -27.57 0.14 0.28
C PHE A 452 -26.99 0.06 -1.13
N GLN A 453 -27.79 0.24 -2.19
CA GLN A 453 -27.34 0.09 -3.59
C GLN A 453 -26.22 1.07 -3.98
N LYS A 454 -26.20 2.28 -3.40
CA LYS A 454 -25.13 3.28 -3.64
C LYS A 454 -23.74 2.84 -3.17
N TYR A 455 -23.64 1.78 -2.37
CA TYR A 455 -22.40 1.22 -1.83
C TYR A 455 -22.12 -0.22 -2.31
N ALA A 456 -22.93 -0.73 -3.25
CA ALA A 456 -22.82 -2.10 -3.74
C ALA A 456 -22.37 -2.13 -5.20
N SER A 457 -21.50 -3.07 -5.56
CA SER A 457 -21.23 -3.40 -6.97
C SER A 457 -22.42 -4.21 -7.47
N ALA A 458 -23.46 -3.53 -7.96
CA ALA A 458 -24.79 -4.11 -8.16
C ALA A 458 -24.80 -5.33 -9.10
N GLN A 459 -24.86 -6.54 -8.52
CA GLN A 459 -25.59 -7.67 -9.08
C GLN A 459 -26.77 -7.93 -8.14
N ILE A 460 -27.96 -7.45 -8.51
CA ILE A 460 -29.20 -7.92 -7.89
C ILE A 460 -29.42 -9.35 -8.40
N ILE A 461 -29.11 -10.35 -7.57
CA ILE A 461 -29.47 -11.73 -7.88
C ILE A 461 -30.84 -11.98 -7.25
N ASP A 462 -31.91 -11.78 -8.02
CA ASP A 462 -33.24 -12.29 -7.68
C ASP A 462 -33.21 -13.81 -7.93
N LEU A 463 -33.13 -14.61 -6.87
CA LEU A 463 -32.92 -16.05 -6.97
C LEU A 463 -34.26 -16.75 -7.29
N GLU A 464 -34.65 -16.75 -8.56
CA GLU A 464 -35.71 -17.64 -9.07
C GLU A 464 -35.14 -19.05 -9.32
N TYR A 465 -35.49 -20.01 -8.47
CA TYR A 465 -35.19 -21.42 -8.72
C TYR A 465 -36.32 -22.07 -9.52
N LYS A 466 -36.00 -22.65 -10.69
CA LYS A 466 -36.88 -23.58 -11.41
C LYS A 466 -36.53 -25.01 -11.01
N ILE A 467 -37.48 -25.72 -10.42
CA ILE A 467 -37.36 -27.17 -10.18
C ILE A 467 -38.41 -27.90 -11.02
N TYR A 468 -37.94 -28.88 -11.80
CA TYR A 468 -38.82 -29.85 -12.46
C TYR A 468 -39.10 -31.02 -11.52
N ILE A 469 -40.38 -31.31 -11.29
CA ILE A 469 -40.82 -32.55 -10.66
C ILE A 469 -41.75 -33.23 -11.66
N GLY A 470 -41.22 -34.18 -12.44
CA GLY A 470 -41.90 -34.73 -13.61
C GLY A 470 -42.01 -33.71 -14.77
N PHE A 471 -43.07 -33.83 -15.59
CA PHE A 471 -43.31 -32.98 -16.79
C PHE A 471 -43.94 -31.60 -16.49
N ARG A 472 -43.91 -31.11 -15.25
CA ARG A 472 -44.42 -29.77 -14.91
C ARG A 472 -43.35 -28.91 -14.26
N GLU A 473 -43.27 -27.67 -14.74
CA GLU A 473 -42.38 -26.62 -14.25
C GLU A 473 -43.03 -25.91 -13.04
N LYS A 474 -42.32 -25.78 -11.92
CA LYS A 474 -42.78 -24.96 -10.78
C LYS A 474 -41.67 -24.00 -10.35
N GLN A 475 -41.97 -22.70 -10.39
CA GLN A 475 -41.10 -21.62 -9.89
C GLN A 475 -41.15 -21.56 -8.36
N LEU A 476 -39.99 -21.55 -7.71
CA LEU A 476 -39.83 -21.19 -6.29
C LEU A 476 -39.14 -19.82 -6.22
N LYS A 477 -39.86 -18.80 -5.77
CA LYS A 477 -39.32 -17.45 -5.54
C LYS A 477 -38.77 -17.37 -4.13
N SER A 478 -37.45 -17.26 -3.93
CA SER A 478 -36.93 -16.79 -2.64
C SER A 478 -37.15 -15.28 -2.55
N GLY A 479 -37.85 -14.81 -1.52
CA GLY A 479 -38.14 -13.38 -1.36
C GLY A 479 -36.99 -12.57 -0.74
N ASP A 480 -35.74 -13.02 -0.84
CA ASP A 480 -34.56 -12.39 -0.21
C ASP A 480 -33.77 -11.55 -1.20
N ILE A 481 -33.09 -10.51 -0.73
CA ILE A 481 -32.24 -9.64 -1.55
C ILE A 481 -30.78 -9.83 -1.13
N VAL A 482 -29.88 -10.11 -2.09
CA VAL A 482 -28.44 -10.29 -1.82
C VAL A 482 -27.63 -9.19 -2.50
N LEU A 483 -26.71 -8.56 -1.77
CA LEU A 483 -25.83 -7.49 -2.22
C LEU A 483 -24.37 -7.87 -1.97
N VAL A 484 -23.46 -7.45 -2.87
CA VAL A 484 -22.01 -7.60 -2.69
C VAL A 484 -21.37 -6.23 -2.55
N ILE A 485 -20.68 -6.02 -1.43
CA ILE A 485 -20.27 -4.70 -0.94
C ILE A 485 -18.78 -4.72 -0.59
N ASP A 486 -18.08 -3.60 -0.79
CA ASP A 486 -16.70 -3.46 -0.37
C ASP A 486 -16.60 -3.34 1.16
N ARG A 487 -15.64 -4.04 1.78
CA ARG A 487 -15.45 -3.99 3.25
C ARG A 487 -15.22 -2.55 3.75
N ASN A 488 -14.62 -1.69 2.94
CA ASN A 488 -14.36 -0.30 3.32
C ASN A 488 -15.62 0.58 3.34
N GLU A 489 -16.70 0.16 2.67
CA GLU A 489 -17.97 0.89 2.58
C GLU A 489 -19.00 0.41 3.61
N PHE A 490 -18.75 -0.73 4.26
CA PHE A 490 -19.65 -1.32 5.27
C PHE A 490 -19.96 -0.39 6.45
N SER A 491 -19.04 0.49 6.84
CA SER A 491 -19.28 1.46 7.93
C SER A 491 -20.43 2.41 7.60
N ALA A 492 -20.52 2.89 6.35
CA ALA A 492 -21.58 3.79 5.93
C ALA A 492 -22.96 3.11 5.96
N MET A 493 -23.01 1.79 5.77
CA MET A 493 -24.25 1.03 5.91
C MET A 493 -24.65 0.82 7.36
N ALA A 494 -23.68 0.52 8.24
CA ALA A 494 -23.94 0.37 9.67
C ALA A 494 -24.51 1.69 10.24
N ASP A 495 -23.93 2.82 9.87
CA ASP A 495 -24.41 4.15 10.25
C ASP A 495 -25.86 4.39 9.77
N ILE A 496 -26.22 3.99 8.54
CA ILE A 496 -27.60 4.08 8.02
C ILE A 496 -28.58 3.20 8.79
N ILE A 497 -28.18 1.98 9.16
CA ILE A 497 -29.04 1.09 9.94
C ILE A 497 -29.30 1.70 11.32
N ASP A 498 -28.26 2.19 11.99
CA ASP A 498 -28.37 2.79 13.33
C ASP A 498 -29.22 4.07 13.30
N GLU A 499 -29.05 4.94 12.30
CA GLU A 499 -29.79 6.19 12.18
C GLU A 499 -31.26 6.01 11.75
N LYS A 500 -31.56 5.07 10.84
CA LYS A 500 -32.87 5.00 10.15
C LYS A 500 -33.69 3.75 10.49
N TYR A 501 -33.05 2.65 10.88
CA TYR A 501 -33.68 1.32 10.91
C TYR A 501 -33.46 0.52 12.22
N SER A 502 -32.82 1.13 13.23
CA SER A 502 -32.35 0.47 14.46
C SER A 502 -33.39 -0.36 15.21
N GLU A 503 -34.64 0.06 15.27
CA GLU A 503 -35.73 -0.66 15.95
C GLU A 503 -36.52 -1.63 15.04
N LYS A 504 -36.21 -1.68 13.74
CA LYS A 504 -37.00 -2.42 12.74
C LYS A 504 -36.19 -3.51 12.02
N VAL A 505 -34.92 -3.68 12.38
CA VAL A 505 -33.97 -4.57 11.72
C VAL A 505 -33.18 -5.41 12.72
N ASN A 506 -33.01 -6.70 12.41
CA ASN A 506 -32.13 -7.60 13.15
C ASN A 506 -30.85 -7.84 12.33
N ILE A 507 -29.68 -7.47 12.87
CA ILE A 507 -28.39 -7.67 12.19
C ILE A 507 -27.73 -8.96 12.68
N ASN A 508 -27.46 -9.87 11.75
CA ASN A 508 -26.81 -11.14 11.97
C ASN A 508 -25.46 -11.16 11.26
N VAL A 509 -24.38 -11.21 12.02
CA VAL A 509 -23.01 -11.13 11.50
C VAL A 509 -22.31 -12.48 11.70
N SER A 510 -21.63 -13.00 10.68
CA SER A 510 -20.86 -14.25 10.80
C SER A 510 -19.78 -14.17 11.90
N ASP A 511 -19.47 -15.28 12.56
CA ASP A 511 -18.56 -15.31 13.73
C ASP A 511 -17.14 -14.79 13.46
N LYS A 512 -16.70 -14.75 12.19
CA LYS A 512 -15.42 -14.15 11.78
C LYS A 512 -15.38 -12.62 11.93
N ILE A 513 -16.53 -11.94 11.91
CA ILE A 513 -16.62 -10.46 11.87
C ILE A 513 -16.95 -9.87 13.26
N LYS A 514 -17.30 -10.71 14.25
CA LYS A 514 -17.92 -10.30 15.53
C LYS A 514 -17.01 -9.59 16.58
N LYS A 515 -15.74 -9.27 16.31
CA LYS A 515 -14.88 -8.63 17.33
C LYS A 515 -14.13 -7.41 16.77
N VAL A 516 -14.71 -6.24 16.98
CA VAL A 516 -14.03 -4.96 16.76
C VAL A 516 -13.41 -4.50 18.08
N ARG A 517 -12.09 -4.65 18.22
CA ARG A 517 -11.31 -4.10 19.35
C ARG A 517 -10.46 -2.91 18.90
N LYS A 518 -10.10 -2.04 19.85
CA LYS A 518 -9.13 -0.94 19.63
C LYS A 518 -7.73 -1.45 19.94
N ILE A 519 -6.75 -1.00 19.17
CA ILE A 519 -5.34 -1.39 19.33
C ILE A 519 -4.55 -0.19 19.83
N GLY A 520 -3.87 -0.32 20.97
CA GLY A 520 -2.87 0.63 21.45
C GLY A 520 -1.46 0.21 21.01
N VAL A 521 -0.62 1.19 20.70
CA VAL A 521 0.81 0.99 20.41
C VAL A 521 1.61 1.71 21.49
N ASP A 522 2.33 0.94 22.32
CA ASP A 522 3.22 1.48 23.34
C ASP A 522 4.68 1.37 22.89
N ILE A 523 5.40 2.49 23.02
CA ILE A 523 6.81 2.62 22.67
C ILE A 523 7.54 3.25 23.83
N ASN A 524 8.57 2.57 24.33
CA ASN A 524 9.44 3.09 25.37
C ASN A 524 10.87 3.17 24.85
N ILE A 525 11.55 4.30 25.07
CA ILE A 525 12.96 4.50 24.70
C ILE A 525 13.87 4.53 25.94
N ARG A 526 14.96 3.76 25.91
CA ARG A 526 16.00 3.76 26.95
C ARG A 526 17.39 3.92 26.35
N SER A 527 18.31 4.53 27.09
CA SER A 527 19.72 4.63 26.66
C SER A 527 20.44 3.30 26.90
N VAL A 528 21.17 2.80 25.89
CA VAL A 528 21.94 1.55 25.95
C VAL A 528 23.37 1.81 25.44
N GLY A 529 24.09 2.67 26.16
CA GLY A 529 25.49 3.03 25.90
C GLY A 529 25.69 4.12 24.84
N ASN A 530 26.95 4.51 24.61
CA ASN A 530 27.33 5.62 23.74
C ASN A 530 26.69 5.50 22.34
N GLU A 531 25.76 6.39 22.05
CA GLU A 531 25.10 6.64 20.75
C GLU A 531 23.96 5.69 20.30
N LEU A 532 23.58 4.69 21.12
CA LEU A 532 22.50 3.74 20.79
C LEU A 532 21.38 3.75 21.83
N PHE A 533 20.13 3.81 21.35
CA PHE A 533 18.93 3.75 22.18
C PHE A 533 18.22 2.41 21.99
N SER A 534 17.75 1.78 23.07
CA SER A 534 16.81 0.67 22.95
C SER A 534 15.38 1.17 22.88
N VAL A 535 14.62 0.64 21.94
CA VAL A 535 13.19 0.89 21.76
C VAL A 535 12.45 -0.42 21.94
N ASN A 536 11.55 -0.48 22.92
CA ASN A 536 10.66 -1.63 23.09
C ASN A 536 9.29 -1.31 22.50
N PHE A 537 8.78 -2.23 21.68
CA PHE A 537 7.53 -2.08 20.94
C PHE A 537 6.54 -3.17 21.35
N ASN A 538 5.37 -2.76 21.81
CA ASN A 538 4.27 -3.67 22.10
C ASN A 538 2.96 -3.17 21.47
N ILE A 539 2.23 -4.08 20.83
CA ILE A 539 0.88 -3.81 20.34
C ILE A 539 -0.09 -4.55 21.25
N GLU A 540 -0.85 -3.80 22.04
CA GLU A 540 -1.73 -4.39 23.04
C GLU A 540 -2.80 -5.27 22.37
N GLY A 541 -2.85 -6.54 22.81
CA GLY A 541 -3.84 -7.52 22.36
C GLY A 541 -3.52 -8.25 21.05
N ILE A 542 -2.48 -7.90 20.30
CA ILE A 542 -2.17 -8.56 19.00
C ILE A 542 -1.12 -9.66 19.18
N ASP A 543 -1.39 -10.86 18.64
CA ASP A 543 -0.41 -11.94 18.57
C ASP A 543 0.79 -11.53 17.70
N GLU A 544 2.02 -11.91 18.08
CA GLU A 544 3.26 -11.55 17.36
C GLU A 544 3.22 -11.84 15.85
N LYS A 545 2.54 -12.92 15.45
CA LYS A 545 2.35 -13.34 14.04
C LYS A 545 1.51 -12.35 13.21
N ASP A 546 0.67 -11.55 13.85
CA ASP A 546 -0.29 -10.64 13.21
C ASP A 546 0.14 -9.18 13.28
N VAL A 547 1.16 -8.87 14.09
CA VAL A 547 1.73 -7.54 14.23
C VAL A 547 2.25 -7.02 12.89
N GLU A 548 2.93 -7.84 12.09
CA GLU A 548 3.42 -7.40 10.76
C GLU A 548 2.27 -7.03 9.81
N THR A 549 1.18 -7.80 9.84
CA THR A 549 -0.03 -7.51 9.06
C THR A 549 -0.69 -6.20 9.52
N VAL A 550 -0.75 -5.96 10.82
CA VAL A 550 -1.28 -4.71 11.39
C VAL A 550 -0.40 -3.52 11.01
N LEU A 551 0.92 -3.65 11.09
CA LEU A 551 1.87 -2.62 10.68
C LEU A 551 1.76 -2.32 9.18
N GLU A 552 1.58 -3.33 8.32
CA GLU A 552 1.33 -3.13 6.89
C GLU A 552 0.01 -2.38 6.62
N SER A 553 -1.07 -2.74 7.32
CA SER A 553 -2.34 -2.03 7.22
C SER A 553 -2.23 -0.57 7.68
N VAL A 554 -1.47 -0.29 8.75
CA VAL A 554 -1.17 1.09 9.19
C VAL A 554 -0.37 1.84 8.10
N ARG A 555 0.64 1.22 7.48
CA ARG A 555 1.45 1.83 6.39
C ARG A 555 0.63 2.19 5.16
N ASN A 556 -0.42 1.41 4.90
CA ASN A 556 -1.34 1.60 3.78
C ASN A 556 -2.53 2.51 4.14
N GLU A 557 -2.53 3.09 5.35
CA GLU A 557 -3.62 3.93 5.86
C GLU A 557 -4.99 3.22 5.86
N GLU A 558 -5.00 1.90 6.03
CA GLU A 558 -6.22 1.08 6.09
C GLU A 558 -6.97 1.33 7.40
N LYS A 559 -8.31 1.39 7.34
CA LYS A 559 -9.15 1.61 8.53
C LYS A 559 -9.38 0.34 9.35
N PHE A 560 -9.20 -0.83 8.73
CA PHE A 560 -9.44 -2.14 9.32
C PHE A 560 -8.37 -3.13 8.86
N VAL A 561 -7.99 -4.06 9.74
CA VAL A 561 -7.07 -5.16 9.44
C VAL A 561 -7.68 -6.49 9.85
N THR A 562 -7.49 -7.53 9.04
CA THR A 562 -7.90 -8.90 9.40
C THR A 562 -6.69 -9.65 9.95
N LEU A 563 -6.78 -10.13 11.18
CA LEU A 563 -5.72 -10.93 11.81
C LEU A 563 -5.73 -12.37 11.26
N SER A 564 -4.66 -13.14 11.47
CA SER A 564 -4.57 -14.56 11.10
C SER A 564 -5.63 -15.43 11.78
N SER A 565 -6.20 -14.97 12.90
CA SER A 565 -7.36 -15.56 13.57
C SER A 565 -8.67 -15.42 12.76
N GLY A 566 -8.68 -14.59 11.72
CA GLY A 566 -9.87 -14.19 10.96
C GLY A 566 -10.64 -13.01 11.57
N GLU A 567 -10.18 -12.48 12.71
CA GLU A 567 -10.77 -11.33 13.41
C GLU A 567 -10.53 -10.02 12.64
N LEU A 568 -11.57 -9.20 12.48
CA LEU A 568 -11.51 -7.90 11.81
C LEU A 568 -11.39 -6.77 12.84
N VAL A 569 -10.23 -6.14 12.90
CA VAL A 569 -9.91 -5.12 13.91
C VAL A 569 -9.92 -3.74 13.28
N LYS A 570 -10.63 -2.79 13.92
CA LYS A 570 -10.62 -1.38 13.51
C LYS A 570 -9.36 -0.71 14.06
N ILE A 571 -8.58 -0.12 13.17
CA ILE A 571 -7.41 0.68 13.55
C ILE A 571 -7.94 2.06 13.98
N ALA A 572 -8.42 2.15 15.22
CA ALA A 572 -8.92 3.40 15.79
C ALA A 572 -7.80 4.02 16.65
N ASN A 573 -7.30 5.20 16.27
CA ASN A 573 -6.34 5.93 17.09
C ASN A 573 -6.74 7.39 17.33
N ARG A 574 -6.30 7.92 18.48
CA ARG A 574 -6.40 9.32 18.90
C ARG A 574 -5.46 10.26 18.10
N SER A 575 -4.59 9.72 17.24
CA SER A 575 -3.79 10.44 16.24
C SER A 575 -3.27 9.39 15.22
N THR A 576 -4.03 9.14 14.16
CA THR A 576 -3.59 8.19 13.11
C THR A 576 -2.26 8.60 12.47
N GLU A 577 -1.91 9.87 12.56
CA GLU A 577 -0.69 10.48 12.06
C GLU A 577 0.53 10.00 12.84
N GLU A 578 0.48 10.02 14.19
CA GLU A 578 1.60 9.57 15.03
C GLU A 578 1.90 8.09 14.78
N MET A 579 0.85 7.25 14.68
CA MET A 579 1.02 5.82 14.44
C MET A 579 1.63 5.54 13.06
N VAL A 580 1.14 6.20 12.00
CA VAL A 580 1.73 6.09 10.65
C VAL A 580 3.20 6.48 10.70
N GLY A 581 3.55 7.60 11.33
CA GLY A 581 4.91 8.12 11.34
C GLY A 581 5.88 7.26 12.16
N ILE A 582 5.41 6.70 13.27
CA ILE A 582 6.11 5.69 14.07
C ILE A 582 6.43 4.48 13.17
N VAL A 583 5.41 3.87 12.56
CA VAL A 583 5.59 2.66 11.73
C VAL A 583 6.51 2.92 10.53
N ASP A 584 6.46 4.12 9.98
CA ASP A 584 7.27 4.59 8.87
C ASP A 584 8.75 4.84 9.27
N ALA A 585 9.01 5.33 10.48
CA ALA A 585 10.35 5.43 11.04
C ALA A 585 10.90 4.02 11.41
N MET A 586 10.01 3.06 11.67
CA MET A 586 10.32 1.70 12.10
C MET A 586 10.63 0.70 10.97
N ASN A 587 10.83 1.12 9.71
CA ASN A 587 11.02 0.21 8.55
C ASN A 587 12.12 -0.87 8.69
N ASP A 588 12.99 -0.79 9.71
CA ASP A 588 14.06 -1.75 9.99
C ASP A 588 13.99 -2.38 11.41
N LEU A 589 12.94 -2.10 12.19
CA LEU A 589 12.83 -2.49 13.60
C LEU A 589 11.90 -3.71 13.75
N LYS A 590 12.32 -4.67 14.57
CA LYS A 590 11.57 -5.89 14.90
C LYS A 590 10.68 -5.66 16.12
N ILE A 591 9.79 -6.59 16.41
CA ILE A 591 9.03 -6.60 17.66
C ILE A 591 10.01 -6.88 18.82
N GLY A 592 9.82 -6.20 19.95
CA GLY A 592 10.72 -6.29 21.11
C GLY A 592 11.80 -5.20 21.14
N GLU A 593 12.95 -5.50 21.75
CA GLU A 593 14.02 -4.52 21.98
C GLU A 593 14.85 -4.27 20.71
N ASN A 594 14.90 -3.02 20.26
CA ASN A 594 15.66 -2.61 19.09
C ASN A 594 16.68 -1.54 19.41
N LYS A 595 17.89 -1.65 18.86
CA LYS A 595 18.90 -0.58 18.94
C LYS A 595 18.73 0.39 17.77
N ILE A 596 18.54 1.67 18.08
CA ILE A 596 18.45 2.76 17.09
C ILE A 596 19.51 3.81 17.33
N SER A 597 19.90 4.52 16.25
CA SER A 597 20.81 5.65 16.34
C SER A 597 20.13 6.88 16.94
N LYS A 598 20.94 7.82 17.44
CA LYS A 598 20.51 9.15 17.92
C LYS A 598 19.67 9.92 16.89
N ILE A 599 20.06 9.85 15.62
CA ILE A 599 19.34 10.45 14.49
C ILE A 599 17.91 9.90 14.39
N LYS A 600 17.76 8.58 14.49
CA LYS A 600 16.47 7.91 14.36
C LYS A 600 15.57 8.17 15.57
N ALA A 601 16.18 8.30 16.77
CA ALA A 601 15.47 8.73 17.97
C ALA A 601 14.92 10.16 17.83
N LEU A 602 15.70 11.10 17.28
CA LEU A 602 15.24 12.47 17.01
C LEU A 602 14.06 12.53 16.04
N GLN A 603 14.06 11.69 15.00
CA GLN A 603 12.93 11.60 14.07
C GLN A 603 11.65 11.13 14.76
N LEU A 604 11.77 10.09 15.60
CA LEU A 604 10.64 9.56 16.39
C LEU A 604 10.10 10.63 17.36
N ALA A 605 10.98 11.46 17.94
CA ALA A 605 10.60 12.58 18.80
C ALA A 605 9.73 13.62 18.10
N GLN A 606 9.96 13.86 16.80
CA GLN A 606 9.17 14.84 16.03
C GLN A 606 7.78 14.31 15.67
N VAL A 607 7.64 12.98 15.64
CA VAL A 607 6.40 12.32 15.24
C VAL A 607 5.55 11.95 16.46
N SER A 608 6.15 11.66 17.61
CA SER A 608 5.44 11.23 18.81
C SER A 608 5.75 12.15 20.00
N SER A 609 4.69 12.80 20.50
CA SER A 609 4.78 13.66 21.68
C SER A 609 5.22 12.92 22.95
N SER A 610 4.82 11.65 23.10
CA SER A 610 5.25 10.78 24.21
C SER A 610 6.73 10.46 24.14
N ILE A 611 7.23 10.07 22.96
CA ILE A 611 8.67 9.82 22.75
C ILE A 611 9.50 11.07 22.99
N ASN A 612 9.01 12.24 22.57
CA ASN A 612 9.68 13.52 22.84
C ASN A 612 9.85 13.76 24.35
N LYS A 613 8.82 13.49 25.16
CA LYS A 613 8.92 13.63 26.63
C LYS A 613 9.98 12.69 27.21
N GLU A 614 9.97 11.41 26.83
CA GLU A 614 10.97 10.43 27.29
C GLU A 614 12.40 10.83 26.91
N LEU A 615 12.61 11.25 25.66
CA LEU A 615 13.93 11.70 25.19
C LEU A 615 14.41 12.95 25.96
N ASN A 616 13.51 13.86 26.34
CA ASN A 616 13.86 15.02 27.16
C ASN A 616 14.31 14.66 28.58
N GLU A 617 14.02 13.45 29.06
CA GLU A 617 14.47 12.95 30.36
C GLU A 617 15.86 12.29 30.31
N ILE A 618 16.31 11.85 29.12
CA ILE A 618 17.64 11.27 28.91
C ILE A 618 18.72 12.36 28.97
N GLU A 619 19.75 12.19 29.79
CA GLU A 619 20.79 13.21 30.04
C GLU A 619 21.46 13.77 28.77
N GLU A 620 21.83 12.93 27.81
CA GLU A 620 22.46 13.35 26.55
C GLU A 620 21.58 14.30 25.71
N PHE A 621 20.27 14.06 25.69
CA PHE A 621 19.30 14.90 24.98
C PHE A 621 18.86 16.09 25.83
N LYS A 622 18.76 15.92 27.14
CA LYS A 622 18.50 16.99 28.09
C LYS A 622 19.57 18.08 28.01
N GLN A 623 20.84 17.72 27.89
CA GLN A 623 21.93 18.67 27.66
C GLN A 623 21.79 19.39 26.31
N LEU A 624 21.44 18.66 25.24
CA LEU A 624 21.19 19.22 23.90
C LEU A 624 20.02 20.22 23.91
N PHE A 625 18.87 19.82 24.44
CA PHE A 625 17.66 20.66 24.52
C PHE A 625 17.80 21.80 25.54
N GLN A 626 18.56 21.63 26.62
CA GLN A 626 18.87 22.71 27.55
C GLN A 626 19.80 23.75 26.93
N LYS A 627 20.80 23.34 26.12
CA LYS A 627 21.62 24.28 25.34
C LYS A 627 20.77 25.14 24.41
N ILE A 628 19.77 24.54 23.77
CA ILE A 628 18.83 25.24 22.89
C ILE A 628 17.91 26.19 23.67
N LYS A 629 17.33 25.73 24.80
CA LYS A 629 16.35 26.51 25.59
C LYS A 629 16.96 27.64 26.42
N LYS A 630 18.21 27.52 26.87
CA LYS A 630 18.87 28.49 27.76
C LYS A 630 19.67 29.56 27.01
N ARG A 631 19.73 29.54 25.69
CA ARG A 631 20.52 30.52 24.96
C ARG A 631 19.77 31.84 24.85
N GLU A 632 20.37 32.88 25.40
CA GLU A 632 19.95 34.26 25.19
C GLU A 632 20.23 34.69 23.75
N ASN A 633 19.31 35.45 23.16
CA ASN A 633 19.54 36.06 21.85
C ASN A 633 20.71 37.03 21.96
N LYS A 634 21.79 36.76 21.22
CA LYS A 634 22.96 37.63 21.13
C LYS A 634 23.00 38.31 19.78
N GLU A 635 23.44 39.56 19.75
CA GLU A 635 23.89 40.19 18.50
C GLU A 635 25.29 39.65 18.15
N PRO A 636 25.62 39.48 16.86
CA PRO A 636 26.95 39.04 16.45
C PRO A 636 27.98 40.11 16.83
N SER A 637 29.10 39.67 17.41
CA SER A 637 30.06 40.57 18.04
C SER A 637 30.97 41.29 17.02
N ASN A 638 31.14 40.71 15.83
CA ASN A 638 32.12 41.12 14.82
C ASN A 638 31.49 41.30 13.43
N ILE A 639 30.45 42.15 13.36
CA ILE A 639 29.81 42.57 12.11
C ILE A 639 29.71 44.10 12.08
N LYS A 640 30.03 44.70 10.93
CA LYS A 640 30.11 46.16 10.73
C LYS A 640 28.75 46.87 10.70
N VAL A 641 27.66 46.11 10.71
CA VAL A 641 26.28 46.61 10.56
C VAL A 641 25.37 46.01 11.63
N LYS A 642 24.34 46.74 12.02
CA LYS A 642 23.29 46.21 12.89
C LYS A 642 22.34 45.32 12.10
N LEU A 643 22.07 44.13 12.62
CA LEU A 643 21.08 43.22 12.07
C LEU A 643 19.65 43.69 12.41
N PHE A 644 18.72 43.53 11.47
CA PHE A 644 17.29 43.67 11.79
C PHE A 644 16.84 42.62 12.82
N PRO A 645 15.77 42.86 13.61
CA PRO A 645 15.32 41.91 14.62
C PRO A 645 15.08 40.49 14.10
N TYR A 646 14.47 40.34 12.91
CA TYR A 646 14.31 39.02 12.30
C TYR A 646 15.67 38.42 11.89
N GLN A 647 16.61 39.20 11.36
CA GLN A 647 17.94 38.70 11.03
C GLN A 647 18.70 38.23 12.27
N GLN A 648 18.53 38.89 13.42
CA GLN A 648 19.08 38.44 14.69
C GLN A 648 18.51 37.08 15.11
N ILE A 649 17.19 36.88 14.98
CA ILE A 649 16.56 35.56 15.23
C ILE A 649 17.16 34.49 14.31
N GLY A 650 17.37 34.82 13.04
CA GLY A 650 17.93 33.86 12.07
C GLY A 650 19.40 33.53 12.31
N PHE A 651 20.21 34.53 12.64
CA PHE A 651 21.59 34.35 13.10
C PHE A 651 21.65 33.45 14.35
N ASN A 652 20.85 33.76 15.39
CA ASN A 652 20.82 32.97 16.61
C ASN A 652 20.35 31.52 16.34
N TRP A 653 19.39 31.33 15.44
CA TRP A 653 18.96 29.99 15.01
C TRP A 653 20.09 29.22 14.30
N LEU A 654 20.79 29.86 13.36
CA LEU A 654 21.94 29.25 12.67
C LEU A 654 23.06 28.88 13.66
N LYS A 655 23.40 29.80 14.56
CA LYS A 655 24.45 29.57 15.57
C LYS A 655 24.02 28.48 16.56
N ASN A 656 22.74 28.42 16.92
CA ASN A 656 22.19 27.32 17.71
C ASN A 656 22.45 25.98 17.04
N MET A 657 22.05 25.84 15.77
CA MET A 657 22.25 24.63 14.97
C MET A 657 23.73 24.23 14.90
N TYR A 658 24.62 25.20 14.65
CA TYR A 658 26.06 24.97 14.63
C TYR A 658 26.59 24.40 15.96
N ASP A 659 26.23 25.01 17.10
CA ASP A 659 26.75 24.62 18.42
C ASP A 659 26.26 23.24 18.89
N ILE A 660 25.11 22.80 18.37
CA ILE A 660 24.58 21.45 18.61
C ILE A 660 25.08 20.42 17.58
N GLY A 661 25.87 20.84 16.59
CA GLY A 661 26.42 19.99 15.54
C GLY A 661 25.42 19.61 14.45
N PHE A 662 24.32 20.35 14.30
CA PHE A 662 23.30 20.10 13.28
C PHE A 662 23.38 21.12 12.14
N GLY A 663 23.19 20.66 10.91
CA GLY A 663 22.94 21.51 9.76
C GLY A 663 21.51 22.04 9.71
N GLY A 664 21.25 22.96 8.77
CA GLY A 664 19.92 23.55 8.62
C GLY A 664 19.70 24.25 7.28
N ILE A 665 18.43 24.51 6.97
CA ILE A 665 17.99 25.25 5.78
C ILE A 665 17.48 26.63 6.22
N LEU A 666 18.19 27.69 5.82
CA LEU A 666 17.66 29.05 5.91
C LEU A 666 16.88 29.35 4.63
N ALA A 667 15.56 29.25 4.77
CA ALA A 667 14.57 29.32 3.70
C ALA A 667 13.77 30.64 3.71
N ASP A 668 14.32 31.70 4.28
CA ASP A 668 13.75 33.05 4.24
C ASP A 668 13.47 33.49 2.80
N ASP A 669 12.42 34.29 2.61
CA ASP A 669 12.10 34.91 1.33
C ASP A 669 13.31 35.66 0.73
N MET A 670 13.26 35.79 -0.58
CA MET A 670 14.29 36.48 -1.34
C MET A 670 14.40 37.93 -0.89
N GLY A 671 15.63 38.40 -0.65
CA GLY A 671 15.86 39.79 -0.23
C GLY A 671 15.95 40.04 1.27
N LEU A 672 15.62 39.08 2.13
CA LEU A 672 15.70 39.19 3.60
C LEU A 672 17.13 39.14 4.19
N GLY A 673 18.17 39.16 3.36
CA GLY A 673 19.56 39.20 3.82
C GLY A 673 20.10 37.88 4.38
N LYS A 674 19.76 36.74 3.77
CA LYS A 674 20.31 35.41 4.11
C LYS A 674 21.84 35.40 4.14
N THR A 675 22.48 36.05 3.17
CA THR A 675 23.94 36.18 3.09
C THR A 675 24.52 36.89 4.31
N LEU A 676 23.92 38.00 4.75
CA LEU A 676 24.34 38.71 5.96
C LEU A 676 24.18 37.84 7.21
N GLN A 677 23.10 37.07 7.33
CA GLN A 677 22.91 36.13 8.45
C GLN A 677 23.98 35.02 8.45
N ALA A 678 24.33 34.49 7.27
CA ALA A 678 25.38 33.49 7.11
C ALA A 678 26.80 34.04 7.39
N ILE A 679 27.10 35.27 6.93
CA ILE A 679 28.36 35.96 7.26
C ILE A 679 28.44 36.23 8.76
N SER A 680 27.33 36.61 9.40
CA SER A 680 27.26 36.82 10.85
C SER A 680 27.58 35.53 11.62
N LEU A 681 27.04 34.40 11.18
CA LEU A 681 27.39 33.09 11.72
C LEU A 681 28.89 32.81 11.59
N ILE A 682 29.44 32.91 10.37
CA ILE A 682 30.85 32.63 10.10
C ILE A 682 31.77 33.53 10.93
N SER A 683 31.45 34.82 11.03
CA SER A 683 32.21 35.80 11.81
C SER A 683 32.24 35.43 13.29
N GLU A 684 31.10 35.00 13.84
CA GLU A 684 31.01 34.57 15.24
C GLU A 684 31.78 33.26 15.47
N ILE A 685 31.70 32.29 14.54
CA ILE A 685 32.47 31.04 14.64
C ILE A 685 33.97 31.32 14.60
N GLN A 686 34.43 32.26 13.76
CA GLN A 686 35.84 32.59 13.65
C GLN A 686 36.40 33.21 14.94
N LEU A 687 35.58 33.97 15.68
CA LEU A 687 35.98 34.49 16.99
C LEU A 687 36.20 33.38 18.02
N GLU A 688 35.41 32.31 17.94
CA GLU A 688 35.54 31.15 18.82
C GLU A 688 36.66 30.19 18.37
N ASN A 689 36.96 30.17 17.06
CA ASN A 689 37.97 29.32 16.44
C ASN A 689 38.79 30.11 15.41
N GLU A 690 39.98 30.58 15.81
CA GLU A 690 40.87 31.37 14.93
C GLU A 690 41.37 30.59 13.70
N ASP A 691 41.39 29.26 13.76
CA ASP A 691 41.82 28.38 12.68
C ASP A 691 40.65 27.83 11.85
N LEU A 692 39.46 28.46 11.95
CA LEU A 692 38.28 28.14 11.17
C LEU A 692 38.60 27.94 9.68
N LEU A 693 38.24 26.78 9.15
CA LEU A 693 38.26 26.48 7.71
C LEU A 693 36.82 26.27 7.21
N GLY A 694 36.30 27.26 6.50
CA GLY A 694 34.95 27.24 5.94
C GLY A 694 34.94 27.17 4.41
N ILE A 695 33.86 26.63 3.84
CA ILE A 695 33.62 26.65 2.39
C ILE A 695 32.21 27.15 2.06
N ILE A 696 32.12 28.02 1.06
CA ILE A 696 30.86 28.52 0.51
C ILE A 696 30.81 28.16 -0.96
N ILE A 697 29.76 27.46 -1.38
CA ILE A 697 29.54 27.06 -2.76
C ILE A 697 28.33 27.83 -3.29
N VAL A 698 28.56 28.61 -4.34
CA VAL A 698 27.58 29.56 -4.88
C VAL A 698 27.38 29.37 -6.39
N PRO A 699 26.29 29.89 -6.98
CA PRO A 699 26.20 30.07 -8.42
C PRO A 699 27.34 30.94 -8.95
N THR A 700 27.80 30.71 -10.17
CA THR A 700 28.93 31.45 -10.78
C THR A 700 28.77 32.96 -10.73
N SER A 701 27.55 33.44 -10.89
CA SER A 701 27.17 34.84 -10.87
C SER A 701 27.28 35.51 -9.49
N LEU A 702 27.24 34.73 -8.41
CA LEU A 702 27.24 35.21 -7.02
C LEU A 702 28.64 35.21 -6.37
N LEU A 703 29.64 34.64 -7.03
CA LEU A 703 31.00 34.48 -6.50
C LEU A 703 31.59 35.82 -6.01
N HIS A 704 31.58 36.85 -6.85
CA HIS A 704 32.11 38.16 -6.49
C HIS A 704 31.17 38.95 -5.57
N ASN A 705 29.85 38.73 -5.66
CA ASN A 705 28.90 39.37 -4.75
C ASN A 705 29.16 38.96 -3.29
N TRP A 706 29.37 37.67 -3.03
CA TRP A 706 29.73 37.19 -1.70
C TRP A 706 31.02 37.80 -1.17
N LYS A 707 32.04 37.95 -2.02
CA LYS A 707 33.30 38.63 -1.65
C LYS A 707 33.07 40.07 -1.20
N GLU A 708 32.30 40.83 -1.97
CA GLU A 708 31.98 42.23 -1.63
C GLU A 708 31.13 42.31 -0.35
N GLU A 709 30.19 41.38 -0.15
CA GLU A 709 29.39 41.33 1.08
C GLU A 709 30.25 41.02 2.31
N PHE A 710 31.25 40.13 2.20
CA PHE A 710 32.24 39.93 3.26
C PHE A 710 32.98 41.23 3.59
N TYR A 711 33.50 41.95 2.58
CA TYR A 711 34.21 43.21 2.81
C TYR A 711 33.32 44.30 3.42
N LYS A 712 32.04 44.31 3.04
CA LYS A 712 31.05 45.25 3.56
C LYS A 712 30.66 44.96 5.01
N PHE A 713 30.47 43.69 5.37
CA PHE A 713 29.86 43.30 6.64
C PHE A 713 30.83 42.76 7.69
N SER A 714 31.99 42.24 7.29
CA SER A 714 32.98 41.62 8.17
C SER A 714 34.39 42.07 7.82
N ASP A 715 35.36 41.79 8.68
CA ASP A 715 36.80 41.95 8.40
C ASP A 715 37.43 40.69 7.80
N ILE A 716 36.65 39.60 7.68
CA ILE A 716 37.06 38.38 7.00
C ILE A 716 37.37 38.67 5.54
N LYS A 717 38.55 38.24 5.10
CA LYS A 717 38.95 38.24 3.69
C LYS A 717 38.77 36.85 3.10
N PRO A 718 37.68 36.59 2.35
CA PRO A 718 37.47 35.28 1.74
C PRO A 718 38.44 35.06 0.57
N ILE A 719 38.74 33.79 0.31
CA ILE A 719 39.61 33.33 -0.78
C ILE A 719 38.74 32.77 -1.90
N LEU A 720 38.76 33.42 -3.07
CA LEU A 720 38.04 32.94 -4.24
C LEU A 720 38.82 31.80 -4.93
N VAL A 721 38.18 30.66 -5.13
CA VAL A 721 38.75 29.54 -5.89
C VAL A 721 38.39 29.69 -7.37
N GLU A 722 39.13 30.56 -8.06
CA GLU A 722 38.94 30.89 -9.47
C GLU A 722 40.27 30.81 -10.26
N GLY A 723 40.20 30.99 -11.58
CA GLY A 723 41.34 30.86 -12.48
C GLY A 723 41.41 29.50 -13.16
N ASN A 724 42.58 29.14 -13.70
CA ASN A 724 42.78 27.86 -14.39
C ASN A 724 42.87 26.69 -13.38
N ALA A 725 42.86 25.44 -13.87
CA ALA A 725 42.80 24.26 -13.01
C ALA A 725 44.00 24.14 -12.04
N GLU A 726 45.20 24.54 -12.48
CA GLU A 726 46.41 24.51 -11.65
C GLU A 726 46.36 25.55 -10.53
N THR A 727 46.00 26.79 -10.86
CA THR A 727 45.83 27.87 -9.88
C THR A 727 44.80 27.48 -8.81
N ARG A 728 43.65 26.93 -9.21
CA ARG A 728 42.61 26.49 -8.27
C ARG A 728 43.09 25.35 -7.37
N LYS A 729 43.80 24.38 -7.93
CA LYS A 729 44.39 23.27 -7.15
C LYS A 729 45.39 23.78 -6.12
N GLU A 730 46.25 24.73 -6.50
CA GLU A 730 47.20 25.35 -5.57
C GLU A 730 46.50 26.14 -4.45
N LEU A 731 45.49 26.93 -4.78
CA LEU A 731 44.72 27.71 -3.80
C LEU A 731 44.08 26.79 -2.75
N VAL A 732 43.41 25.72 -3.20
CA VAL A 732 42.80 24.73 -2.29
C VAL A 732 43.87 24.06 -1.43
N LYS A 733 44.99 23.64 -2.02
CA LYS A 733 46.08 22.96 -1.29
C LYS A 733 46.67 23.86 -0.19
N LYS A 734 47.03 25.10 -0.53
CA LYS A 734 47.71 26.07 0.37
C LYS A 734 46.82 26.60 1.49
N THR A 735 45.49 26.55 1.35
CA THR A 735 44.57 27.13 2.33
C THR A 735 44.32 26.15 3.48
N GLU A 736 44.92 26.40 4.64
CA GLU A 736 44.68 25.62 5.86
C GLU A 736 43.63 26.24 6.78
N LYS A 737 43.44 27.56 6.69
CA LYS A 737 42.42 28.32 7.42
C LYS A 737 41.83 29.45 6.59
N GLY A 738 40.67 29.93 7.00
CA GLY A 738 39.89 30.98 6.34
C GLY A 738 38.68 30.44 5.57
N ILE A 739 38.08 31.29 4.75
CA ILE A 739 36.82 30.99 4.04
C ILE A 739 37.09 30.87 2.54
N LEU A 740 36.93 29.67 2.00
CA LEU A 740 36.98 29.42 0.56
C LEU A 740 35.61 29.68 -0.06
N ILE A 741 35.56 30.44 -1.15
CA ILE A 741 34.34 30.61 -1.95
C ILE A 741 34.59 30.05 -3.34
N THR A 742 33.74 29.12 -3.76
CA THR A 742 33.83 28.44 -5.06
C THR A 742 32.45 28.34 -5.72
N THR A 743 32.42 27.91 -6.97
CA THR A 743 31.16 27.72 -7.70
C THR A 743 30.78 26.25 -7.79
N TYR A 744 29.49 25.93 -7.90
CA TYR A 744 29.02 24.55 -8.05
C TYR A 744 29.74 23.78 -9.16
N GLN A 745 29.94 24.42 -10.31
CA GLN A 745 30.58 23.80 -11.47
C GLN A 745 32.08 23.59 -11.25
N THR A 746 32.76 24.56 -10.65
CA THR A 746 34.19 24.48 -10.32
C THR A 746 34.43 23.40 -9.28
N PHE A 747 33.64 23.41 -8.20
CA PHE A 747 33.69 22.40 -7.15
C PHE A 747 33.45 20.99 -7.71
N ARG A 748 32.43 20.81 -8.56
CA ARG A 748 32.16 19.53 -9.24
C ARG A 748 33.38 19.03 -10.02
N ASN A 749 34.01 19.89 -10.81
CA ASN A 749 35.15 19.52 -11.65
C ASN A 749 36.39 19.19 -10.80
N ASP A 750 36.58 19.94 -9.71
CA ASP A 750 37.80 19.90 -8.89
C ASP A 750 37.62 19.13 -7.59
N VAL A 751 36.51 18.40 -7.39
CA VAL A 751 36.13 17.76 -6.12
C VAL A 751 37.25 16.90 -5.51
N LYS A 752 38.09 16.29 -6.35
CA LYS A 752 39.24 15.48 -5.91
C LYS A 752 40.29 16.29 -5.14
N ASN A 753 40.42 17.59 -5.43
CA ASN A 753 41.39 18.47 -4.77
C ASN A 753 40.97 18.82 -3.33
N TYR A 754 39.71 18.59 -2.96
CA TYR A 754 39.16 18.89 -1.63
C TYR A 754 39.16 17.67 -0.70
N LYS A 755 39.55 16.49 -1.19
CA LYS A 755 39.43 15.22 -0.45
C LYS A 755 40.16 15.21 0.90
N ASP A 756 41.31 15.88 0.97
CA ASP A 756 42.15 15.90 2.17
C ASP A 756 41.84 17.10 3.10
N LYS A 757 40.77 17.86 2.82
CA LYS A 757 40.34 19.01 3.64
C LYS A 757 39.10 18.65 4.44
N LYS A 758 39.11 18.99 5.73
CA LYS A 758 37.95 18.92 6.62
C LYS A 758 37.51 20.33 6.94
N PHE A 759 36.27 20.66 6.61
CA PHE A 759 35.71 21.98 6.86
C PHE A 759 34.93 22.00 8.17
N ASP A 760 35.03 23.08 8.93
CA ASP A 760 34.18 23.25 10.13
C ASP A 760 32.74 23.59 9.73
N VAL A 761 32.58 24.36 8.64
CA VAL A 761 31.29 24.78 8.13
C VAL A 761 31.28 24.80 6.60
N ALA A 762 30.24 24.22 6.01
CA ALA A 762 29.96 24.38 4.58
C ALA A 762 28.60 25.04 4.37
N ILE A 763 28.55 26.02 3.46
CA ILE A 763 27.32 26.74 3.10
C ILE A 763 27.07 26.59 1.60
N LEU A 764 25.90 26.10 1.24
CA LEU A 764 25.39 26.12 -0.12
C LEU A 764 24.42 27.29 -0.28
N ASP A 765 24.76 28.25 -1.14
CA ASP A 765 23.82 29.30 -1.54
C ASP A 765 23.04 28.88 -2.78
N GLU A 766 21.78 29.31 -2.87
CA GLU A 766 20.84 28.84 -3.89
C GLU A 766 20.84 27.30 -4.01
N ALA A 767 20.59 26.62 -2.88
CA ALA A 767 20.70 25.17 -2.73
C ALA A 767 19.80 24.35 -3.69
N GLN A 768 18.86 24.98 -4.40
CA GLN A 768 18.13 24.36 -5.52
C GLN A 768 19.06 23.86 -6.64
N ASN A 769 20.33 24.32 -6.71
CA ASN A 769 21.34 23.77 -7.63
C ASN A 769 21.68 22.29 -7.37
N ILE A 770 21.36 21.75 -6.18
CA ILE A 770 21.55 20.34 -5.84
C ILE A 770 20.23 19.55 -5.81
N LYS A 771 19.13 20.09 -6.35
CA LYS A 771 17.79 19.48 -6.26
C LYS A 771 17.67 18.10 -6.91
N ASN A 772 18.43 17.86 -7.98
CA ASN A 772 18.43 16.57 -8.67
C ASN A 772 19.48 15.61 -8.07
N VAL A 773 19.00 14.55 -7.41
CA VAL A 773 19.79 13.49 -6.78
C VAL A 773 20.76 12.80 -7.74
N SER A 774 20.39 12.67 -9.02
CA SER A 774 21.23 12.01 -10.04
C SER A 774 22.34 12.91 -10.59
N SER A 775 22.28 14.22 -10.33
CA SER A 775 23.20 15.20 -10.90
C SER A 775 24.64 15.00 -10.42
N LEU A 776 25.60 15.29 -11.30
CA LEU A 776 27.02 15.24 -10.96
C LEU A 776 27.40 16.28 -9.89
N VAL A 777 26.68 17.40 -9.83
CA VAL A 777 26.87 18.43 -8.79
C VAL A 777 26.50 17.86 -7.42
N LYS A 778 25.31 17.25 -7.28
CA LYS A 778 24.90 16.60 -6.02
C LYS A 778 25.87 15.48 -5.60
N LYS A 779 26.30 14.64 -6.54
CA LYS A 779 27.30 13.61 -6.25
C LYS A 779 28.65 14.17 -5.82
N ALA A 780 29.01 15.37 -6.25
CA ALA A 780 30.23 16.05 -5.81
C ALA A 780 30.05 16.63 -4.41
N THR A 781 28.94 17.32 -4.12
CA THR A 781 28.69 17.91 -2.80
C THR A 781 28.55 16.86 -1.69
N SER A 782 28.02 15.67 -1.97
CA SER A 782 28.01 14.56 -1.00
C SER A 782 29.39 13.99 -0.66
N LYS A 783 30.48 14.41 -1.36
CA LYS A 783 31.86 14.02 -1.04
C LYS A 783 32.61 15.07 -0.21
N LEU A 784 31.96 16.20 0.10
CA LEU A 784 32.53 17.24 0.92
C LEU A 784 32.59 16.75 2.37
N GLU A 785 33.77 16.80 2.99
CA GLU A 785 33.94 16.48 4.41
C GLU A 785 33.81 17.76 5.24
N SER A 786 32.72 17.87 5.99
CA SER A 786 32.41 19.04 6.80
C SER A 786 31.69 18.68 8.09
N ALA A 787 31.95 19.42 9.17
CA ALA A 787 31.33 19.19 10.47
C ALA A 787 29.86 19.65 10.51
N VAL A 788 29.56 20.85 9.99
CA VAL A 788 28.20 21.40 9.92
C VAL A 788 27.90 21.97 8.53
N ASN A 789 26.70 21.67 8.02
CA ASN A 789 26.28 22.01 6.66
C ASN A 789 25.02 22.86 6.66
N PHE A 790 25.07 24.03 6.04
CA PHE A 790 23.90 24.90 5.85
C PHE A 790 23.52 25.03 4.38
N ALA A 791 22.22 25.10 4.12
CA ALA A 791 21.65 25.40 2.83
C ALA A 791 20.87 26.71 2.89
N LEU A 792 21.16 27.65 2.00
CA LEU A 792 20.43 28.89 1.83
C LEU A 792 19.62 28.79 0.54
N THR A 793 18.32 29.07 0.61
CA THR A 793 17.46 29.07 -0.57
C THR A 793 16.24 29.98 -0.34
N GLY A 794 15.75 30.63 -1.40
CA GLY A 794 14.47 31.35 -1.33
C GLY A 794 13.25 30.44 -1.49
N THR A 795 13.47 29.21 -1.96
CA THR A 795 12.42 28.28 -2.38
C THR A 795 12.77 26.86 -1.91
N PRO A 796 12.54 26.53 -0.62
CA PRO A 796 13.01 25.27 -0.04
C PRO A 796 12.43 24.02 -0.71
N ILE A 797 11.27 24.14 -1.37
CA ILE A 797 10.64 23.08 -2.17
C ILE A 797 10.05 23.74 -3.42
N GLU A 798 10.66 23.53 -4.59
CA GLU A 798 10.12 24.06 -5.86
C GLU A 798 9.14 23.07 -6.50
N ASN A 799 9.53 21.80 -6.61
CA ASN A 799 8.81 20.84 -7.44
C ASN A 799 8.70 19.43 -6.86
N SER A 800 9.44 19.01 -5.83
CA SER A 800 9.32 17.62 -5.35
C SER A 800 9.83 17.40 -3.93
N ILE A 801 9.20 16.47 -3.21
CA ILE A 801 9.72 15.89 -1.96
C ILE A 801 11.14 15.31 -2.16
N MET A 802 11.48 14.92 -3.39
CA MET A 802 12.82 14.45 -3.74
C MET A 802 13.89 15.55 -3.69
N GLU A 803 13.52 16.81 -4.00
CA GLU A 803 14.42 17.96 -3.91
C GLU A 803 14.76 18.23 -2.44
N LEU A 804 13.74 18.18 -1.57
CA LEU A 804 13.89 18.28 -0.12
C LEU A 804 14.85 17.19 0.41
N TRP A 805 14.65 15.94 0.00
CA TRP A 805 15.57 14.85 0.37
C TRP A 805 17.01 15.14 -0.06
N SER A 806 17.21 15.66 -1.29
CA SER A 806 18.55 15.97 -1.79
C SER A 806 19.26 17.04 -0.96
N ILE A 807 18.54 18.05 -0.50
CA ILE A 807 19.08 19.09 0.39
C ILE A 807 19.36 18.52 1.79
N PHE A 808 18.44 17.73 2.34
CA PHE A 808 18.61 17.07 3.63
C PHE A 808 19.80 16.10 3.66
N ASP A 809 20.03 15.37 2.58
CA ASP A 809 21.20 14.49 2.43
C ASP A 809 22.53 15.28 2.45
N PHE A 810 22.52 16.59 2.17
CA PHE A 810 23.69 17.45 2.37
C PHE A 810 23.75 18.02 3.79
N ILE A 811 22.66 18.60 4.30
CA ILE A 811 22.70 19.29 5.61
C ILE A 811 22.80 18.32 6.79
N LEU A 812 22.18 17.14 6.69
CA LEU A 812 22.13 16.09 7.71
C LEU A 812 22.12 14.71 7.04
N PRO A 813 23.28 14.23 6.54
CA PRO A 813 23.38 12.95 5.85
C PRO A 813 22.82 11.79 6.67
N GLY A 814 21.98 10.97 6.04
CA GLY A 814 21.34 9.82 6.69
C GLY A 814 20.14 10.14 7.58
N TYR A 815 19.80 11.42 7.81
CA TYR A 815 18.59 11.80 8.53
C TYR A 815 17.35 11.22 7.84
N LEU A 816 17.09 11.56 6.57
CA LEU A 816 15.91 11.08 5.84
C LEU A 816 16.08 9.69 5.19
N ASP A 817 16.86 8.78 5.80
CA ASP A 817 17.25 7.50 5.21
C ASP A 817 17.94 7.64 3.83
N ASN A 818 18.37 6.51 3.25
CA ASN A 818 18.88 6.50 1.88
C ASN A 818 17.74 6.68 0.85
N ILE A 819 18.12 7.12 -0.35
CA ILE A 819 17.21 7.41 -1.47
C ILE A 819 16.25 6.27 -1.80
N THR A 820 16.70 5.02 -1.72
CA THR A 820 15.90 3.84 -2.07
C THR A 820 14.79 3.62 -1.04
N LYS A 821 15.14 3.71 0.25
CA LYS A 821 14.17 3.61 1.35
C LYS A 821 13.21 4.79 1.34
N PHE A 822 13.71 6.00 1.16
CA PHE A 822 12.90 7.20 1.07
C PHE A 822 11.87 7.13 -0.08
N ARG A 823 12.31 6.77 -1.30
CA ARG A 823 11.41 6.58 -2.45
C ARG A 823 10.35 5.52 -2.18
N LYS A 824 10.72 4.37 -1.58
CA LYS A 824 9.76 3.31 -1.26
C LYS A 824 8.73 3.80 -0.24
N LYS A 825 9.17 4.53 0.78
CA LYS A 825 8.33 5.06 1.87
C LYS A 825 7.28 6.05 1.37
N TYR A 826 7.68 6.98 0.50
CA TYR A 826 6.81 8.05 0.00
C TYR A 826 6.20 7.79 -1.38
N LYS A 827 6.41 6.60 -2.00
CA LYS A 827 5.98 6.27 -3.37
C LYS A 827 4.52 6.62 -3.68
N ASN A 828 3.60 6.30 -2.76
CA ASN A 828 2.16 6.53 -2.93
C ASN A 828 1.72 7.93 -2.45
N SER A 829 2.53 8.57 -1.61
CA SER A 829 2.31 9.91 -1.05
C SER A 829 2.77 11.04 -1.99
N LEU A 830 3.59 10.72 -2.99
CA LEU A 830 4.02 11.66 -4.03
C LEU A 830 2.84 12.27 -4.80
N ASN A 831 1.68 11.59 -4.82
CA ASN A 831 0.48 12.00 -5.56
C ASN A 831 -0.70 12.41 -4.64
N ASN A 832 -0.51 12.46 -3.31
CA ASN A 832 -1.56 12.81 -2.35
C ASN A 832 -1.03 13.78 -1.26
N PRO A 833 -1.27 15.11 -1.40
CA PRO A 833 -0.83 16.12 -0.45
C PRO A 833 -1.37 15.92 0.98
N ASP A 834 -2.56 15.32 1.10
CA ASP A 834 -3.25 15.06 2.38
C ASP A 834 -2.83 13.74 3.04
N SER A 835 -1.85 13.02 2.49
CA SER A 835 -1.40 11.78 3.10
C SER A 835 -0.78 12.05 4.48
N LYS A 836 -1.06 11.17 5.44
CA LYS A 836 -0.52 11.29 6.81
C LYS A 836 1.00 11.22 6.82
N LYS A 837 1.57 10.55 5.82
CA LYS A 837 3.03 10.50 5.58
C LYS A 837 3.63 11.85 5.22
N THR A 838 2.95 12.66 4.39
CA THR A 838 3.40 14.01 4.05
C THR A 838 3.38 14.90 5.30
N PHE A 839 2.33 14.81 6.11
CA PHE A 839 2.27 15.50 7.40
C PHE A 839 3.42 15.12 8.35
N ASN A 840 3.69 13.83 8.51
CA ASN A 840 4.80 13.37 9.34
C ASN A 840 6.16 13.82 8.80
N LEU A 841 6.36 13.81 7.49
CA LEU A 841 7.58 14.33 6.89
C LEU A 841 7.78 15.80 7.22
N LYS A 842 6.73 16.63 7.14
CA LYS A 842 6.77 18.05 7.54
C LYS A 842 7.25 18.21 8.98
N ASN A 843 6.69 17.44 9.91
CA ASN A 843 7.09 17.50 11.32
C ASN A 843 8.56 17.08 11.52
N ILE A 844 9.01 16.05 10.81
CA ILE A 844 10.40 15.56 10.86
C ILE A 844 11.40 16.61 10.36
N VAL A 845 11.06 17.36 9.31
CA VAL A 845 11.98 18.34 8.69
C VAL A 845 11.89 19.74 9.28
N SER A 846 10.73 20.13 9.81
CA SER A 846 10.44 21.50 10.27
C SER A 846 11.47 22.08 11.25
N PRO A 847 12.02 21.34 12.23
CA PRO A 847 13.01 21.89 13.16
C PRO A 847 14.29 22.39 12.49
N PHE A 848 14.61 21.86 11.30
CA PHE A 848 15.83 22.17 10.55
C PHE A 848 15.59 23.18 9.42
N ILE A 849 14.39 23.77 9.34
CA ILE A 849 14.04 24.76 8.32
C ILE A 849 13.55 26.03 9.02
N LEU A 850 14.24 27.14 8.80
CA LEU A 850 13.76 28.46 9.18
C LEU A 850 13.25 29.19 7.93
N ARG A 851 11.94 29.45 7.87
CA ARG A 851 11.30 30.20 6.78
C ARG A 851 10.48 31.35 7.34
N ARG A 852 10.65 32.52 6.75
CA ARG A 852 9.89 33.75 7.05
C ARG A 852 9.57 34.48 5.76
N THR A 853 8.39 35.07 5.68
CA THR A 853 7.99 35.85 4.50
C THR A 853 8.36 37.33 4.64
N LYS A 854 8.43 38.06 3.52
CA LYS A 854 8.61 39.53 3.56
C LYS A 854 7.51 40.21 4.35
N ASP A 855 6.26 39.81 4.15
CA ASP A 855 5.09 40.38 4.83
C ASP A 855 5.12 40.12 6.35
N GLU A 856 5.67 38.99 6.79
CA GLU A 856 5.82 38.68 8.22
C GLU A 856 6.85 39.56 8.93
N VAL A 857 7.87 40.09 8.21
CA VAL A 857 9.09 40.65 8.86
C VAL A 857 9.52 42.04 8.38
N LEU A 858 9.02 42.53 7.25
CA LEU A 858 9.36 43.82 6.66
C LEU A 858 8.09 44.63 6.35
N THR A 859 7.41 45.14 7.38
CA THR A 859 6.24 46.01 7.23
C THR A 859 6.55 47.37 6.59
N GLU A 860 7.83 47.72 6.46
CA GLU A 860 8.30 49.02 5.90
C GLU A 860 8.62 48.96 4.39
N LEU A 861 8.61 47.76 3.79
CA LEU A 861 8.90 47.63 2.36
C LEU A 861 7.70 48.15 1.54
N PRO A 862 7.92 48.97 0.49
CA PRO A 862 6.82 49.40 -0.38
C PRO A 862 6.06 48.21 -0.98
N GLU A 863 4.80 48.41 -1.34
CA GLU A 863 3.98 47.35 -1.93
C GLU A 863 4.59 46.79 -3.24
N LYS A 864 4.32 45.52 -3.50
CA LYS A 864 4.57 44.89 -4.80
C LYS A 864 3.22 44.57 -5.44
N VAL A 865 2.93 45.22 -6.57
CA VAL A 865 1.66 45.03 -7.30
C VAL A 865 1.95 44.17 -8.53
N GLU A 866 1.33 43.00 -8.62
CA GLU A 866 1.46 42.10 -9.77
C GLU A 866 0.21 42.19 -10.65
N ASN A 867 0.39 42.54 -11.92
CA ASN A 867 -0.68 42.69 -12.91
C ASN A 867 -0.41 41.83 -14.14
N ASN A 868 -1.43 41.08 -14.56
CA ASN A 868 -1.45 40.36 -15.82
C ASN A 868 -2.06 41.26 -16.91
N MET A 869 -1.28 41.60 -17.92
CA MET A 869 -1.75 42.32 -19.10
C MET A 869 -2.00 41.33 -20.24
N ILE A 870 -3.27 41.23 -20.64
CA ILE A 870 -3.69 40.37 -21.73
C ILE A 870 -3.43 41.08 -23.06
N VAL A 871 -2.78 40.38 -23.99
CA VAL A 871 -2.38 40.90 -25.31
C VAL A 871 -3.07 40.08 -26.39
N GLU A 872 -3.82 40.73 -27.27
CA GLU A 872 -4.41 40.07 -28.43
C GLU A 872 -3.38 39.92 -29.55
N LEU A 873 -3.32 38.75 -30.19
CA LEU A 873 -2.47 38.55 -31.37
C LEU A 873 -2.95 39.39 -32.55
N SER A 874 -2.01 39.98 -33.29
CA SER A 874 -2.29 40.61 -34.59
C SER A 874 -2.92 39.58 -35.55
N LYS A 875 -3.69 40.04 -36.54
CA LYS A 875 -4.41 39.13 -37.47
C LYS A 875 -3.47 38.15 -38.17
N GLU A 876 -2.29 38.62 -38.57
CA GLU A 876 -1.27 37.84 -39.27
C GLU A 876 -0.59 36.85 -38.31
N GLN A 877 -0.23 37.30 -37.12
CA GLN A 877 0.36 36.48 -36.07
C GLN A 877 -0.61 35.37 -35.61
N LYS A 878 -1.90 35.68 -35.44
CA LYS A 878 -2.97 34.73 -35.11
C LYS A 878 -3.15 33.67 -36.19
N LYS A 879 -3.08 34.06 -37.47
CA LYS A 879 -3.15 33.14 -38.60
C LYS A 879 -1.96 32.16 -38.60
N LEU A 880 -0.75 32.67 -38.37
CA LEU A 880 0.45 31.85 -38.25
C LEU A 880 0.35 30.88 -37.07
N TYR A 881 -0.05 31.37 -35.90
CA TYR A 881 -0.25 30.58 -34.69
C TYR A 881 -1.25 29.44 -34.91
N MET A 882 -2.43 29.74 -35.47
CA MET A 882 -3.46 28.73 -35.77
C MET A 882 -3.01 27.71 -36.83
N ALA A 883 -2.28 28.15 -37.86
CA ALA A 883 -1.70 27.25 -38.85
C ALA A 883 -0.70 26.27 -38.20
N TYR A 884 0.14 26.77 -37.29
CA TYR A 884 1.10 25.95 -36.57
C TYR A 884 0.41 25.00 -35.57
N VAL A 885 -0.61 25.44 -34.83
CA VAL A 885 -1.44 24.57 -33.97
C VAL A 885 -2.05 23.42 -34.77
N LYS A 886 -2.59 23.69 -35.97
CA LYS A 886 -3.17 22.65 -36.84
C LYS A 886 -2.11 21.64 -37.28
N ARG A 887 -0.91 22.11 -37.63
CA ARG A 887 0.24 21.25 -37.97
C ARG A 887 0.68 20.40 -36.77
N ALA A 888 0.84 21.02 -35.61
CA ALA A 888 1.20 20.34 -34.37
C ALA A 888 0.20 19.24 -34.02
N LYS A 889 -1.12 19.50 -34.07
CA LYS A 889 -2.16 18.49 -33.85
C LYS A 889 -2.04 17.30 -34.81
N LYS A 890 -1.59 17.49 -36.06
CA LYS A 890 -1.36 16.40 -37.01
C LYS A 890 -0.11 15.60 -36.65
N GLU A 891 0.96 16.28 -36.26
CA GLU A 891 2.22 15.66 -35.83
C GLU A 891 2.03 14.79 -34.59
N LEU A 892 1.29 15.29 -33.58
CA LEU A 892 0.95 14.56 -32.37
C LEU A 892 0.16 13.27 -32.62
N ARG A 893 -0.71 13.22 -33.64
CA ARG A 893 -1.47 12.00 -33.99
C ARG A 893 -0.57 10.89 -34.54
N GLY A 894 0.60 11.25 -35.06
CA GLY A 894 1.60 10.31 -35.57
C GLY A 894 2.61 9.85 -34.51
N PHE A 895 2.48 10.30 -33.26
CA PHE A 895 3.37 9.87 -32.18
C PHE A 895 3.06 8.43 -31.77
N ASP A 896 4.10 7.62 -31.64
CA ASP A 896 3.99 6.27 -31.13
C ASP A 896 3.70 6.31 -29.62
N LYS A 897 2.70 5.54 -29.17
CA LYS A 897 2.30 5.47 -27.76
C LYS A 897 3.33 4.74 -26.90
N GLU A 898 4.26 4.00 -27.51
CA GLU A 898 5.32 3.29 -26.80
C GLU A 898 6.65 4.10 -26.75
N GLU A 899 6.77 5.20 -27.50
CA GLU A 899 7.95 6.10 -27.45
C GLU A 899 7.78 7.22 -26.41
N ASN A 900 8.90 7.64 -25.79
CA ASN A 900 8.92 8.86 -24.98
C ASN A 900 8.92 10.10 -25.88
N ASN A 901 7.73 10.69 -26.10
CA ASN A 901 7.56 11.82 -27.00
C ASN A 901 7.81 13.20 -26.36
N ASN A 902 8.24 13.27 -25.10
CA ASN A 902 8.36 14.52 -24.34
C ASN A 902 9.20 15.59 -25.06
N LEU A 903 10.32 15.19 -25.67
CA LEU A 903 11.18 16.12 -26.42
C LEU A 903 10.47 16.74 -27.63
N LYS A 904 9.69 15.93 -28.36
CA LYS A 904 8.92 16.38 -29.54
C LYS A 904 7.80 17.34 -29.11
N VAL A 905 7.11 17.03 -28.01
CA VAL A 905 6.07 17.91 -27.44
C VAL A 905 6.65 19.24 -26.96
N LEU A 906 7.77 19.22 -26.23
CA LEU A 906 8.45 20.44 -25.78
C LEU A 906 8.92 21.32 -26.95
N ALA A 907 9.36 20.71 -28.05
CA ALA A 907 9.71 21.46 -29.26
C ALA A 907 8.50 22.18 -29.87
N ILE A 908 7.34 21.51 -29.95
CA ILE A 908 6.08 22.12 -30.41
C ILE A 908 5.67 23.29 -29.51
N LEU A 909 5.68 23.08 -28.18
CA LEU A 909 5.32 24.11 -27.20
C LEU A 909 6.28 25.30 -27.28
N THR A 910 7.57 25.06 -27.48
CA THR A 910 8.57 26.12 -27.66
C THR A 910 8.26 26.98 -28.88
N LYS A 911 7.91 26.37 -30.03
CA LYS A 911 7.57 27.12 -31.24
C LYS A 911 6.26 27.92 -31.10
N LEU A 912 5.26 27.38 -30.41
CA LEU A 912 4.04 28.12 -30.10
C LEU A 912 4.35 29.38 -29.26
N ARG A 913 5.22 29.26 -28.25
CA ARG A 913 5.66 30.38 -27.42
C ARG A 913 6.51 31.39 -28.18
N GLN A 914 7.38 30.93 -29.10
CA GLN A 914 8.10 31.81 -30.01
C GLN A 914 7.13 32.66 -30.83
N ILE A 915 6.10 32.04 -31.44
CA ILE A 915 5.09 32.77 -32.22
C ILE A 915 4.33 33.79 -31.35
N CYS A 916 4.01 33.48 -30.08
CA CYS A 916 3.39 34.44 -29.15
C CYS A 916 4.29 35.66 -28.88
N ASN A 917 5.59 35.44 -28.72
CA ASN A 917 6.55 36.50 -28.38
C ASN A 917 6.96 37.35 -29.56
N SER A 918 7.42 36.69 -30.63
CA SER A 918 7.69 37.28 -31.93
C SER A 918 7.74 36.19 -33.00
N PRO A 919 6.90 36.27 -34.04
CA PRO A 919 6.96 35.38 -35.20
C PRO A 919 8.33 35.35 -35.89
N GLN A 920 9.15 36.39 -35.75
CA GLN A 920 10.50 36.44 -36.34
C GLN A 920 11.43 35.37 -35.75
N LEU A 921 11.20 34.97 -34.50
CA LEU A 921 11.89 33.83 -33.88
C LEU A 921 11.54 32.48 -34.51
N PHE A 922 10.45 32.42 -35.26
CA PHE A 922 9.95 31.22 -35.94
C PHE A 922 10.19 31.28 -37.45
N ASP A 923 10.02 32.44 -38.06
CA ASP A 923 10.25 32.74 -39.48
C ASP A 923 10.90 34.12 -39.60
N GLU A 924 12.20 34.15 -39.87
CA GLU A 924 13.01 35.38 -40.00
C GLU A 924 12.49 36.33 -41.10
N ASN A 925 11.68 35.84 -42.05
CA ASN A 925 11.08 36.66 -43.10
C ASN A 925 9.74 37.29 -42.70
N TYR A 926 9.32 37.13 -41.44
CA TYR A 926 8.08 37.73 -40.98
C TYR A 926 8.20 39.26 -40.89
N THR A 927 7.40 39.95 -41.70
CA THR A 927 7.34 41.42 -41.77
C THR A 927 6.05 42.00 -41.19
N GLY A 928 5.21 41.17 -40.57
CA GLY A 928 3.94 41.60 -39.97
C GLY A 928 4.13 42.24 -38.60
N GLU A 929 3.04 42.70 -38.02
CA GLU A 929 3.01 43.33 -36.70
C GLU A 929 3.18 42.32 -35.55
N VAL A 930 4.05 42.65 -34.59
CA VAL A 930 4.31 41.83 -33.38
C VAL A 930 3.59 42.44 -32.18
N ALA A 931 2.46 41.84 -31.78
CA ALA A 931 1.53 42.45 -30.83
C ALA A 931 2.14 42.88 -29.48
N LYS A 932 3.04 42.07 -28.90
CA LYS A 932 3.69 42.42 -27.62
C LYS A 932 4.75 43.52 -27.75
N ILE A 933 5.42 43.64 -28.90
CA ILE A 933 6.37 44.73 -29.17
C ILE A 933 5.61 46.04 -29.35
N GLU A 934 4.48 46.03 -30.05
CA GLU A 934 3.62 47.21 -30.19
C GLU A 934 3.12 47.69 -28.82
N LEU A 935 2.66 46.78 -27.97
CA LEU A 935 2.27 47.13 -26.60
C LEU A 935 3.45 47.72 -25.79
N LEU A 936 4.66 47.17 -25.92
CA LEU A 936 5.84 47.76 -25.28
C LEU A 936 6.16 49.16 -25.83
N ARG A 937 6.03 49.36 -27.14
CA ARG A 937 6.25 50.66 -27.80
C ARG A 937 5.28 51.71 -27.26
N GLU A 938 4.04 51.33 -26.97
CA GLU A 938 3.06 52.22 -26.33
C GLU A 938 3.38 52.48 -24.85
N MET A 939 3.78 51.45 -24.10
CA MET A 939 3.96 51.55 -22.64
C MET A 939 5.29 52.22 -22.22
N ILE A 940 6.38 52.00 -22.96
CA ILE A 940 7.72 52.45 -22.56
C ILE A 940 7.78 53.97 -22.39
N PRO A 941 7.32 54.80 -23.36
CA PRO A 941 7.35 56.25 -23.22
C PRO A 941 6.63 56.73 -21.96
N ASP A 942 5.41 56.25 -21.73
CA ASP A 942 4.60 56.63 -20.56
C ASP A 942 5.31 56.31 -19.23
N ILE A 943 5.94 55.14 -19.12
CA ILE A 943 6.68 54.75 -17.91
C ILE A 943 7.89 55.65 -17.69
N LEU A 944 8.63 55.96 -18.76
CA LEU A 944 9.86 56.75 -18.69
C LEU A 944 9.59 58.24 -18.45
N GLU A 945 8.54 58.81 -19.06
CA GLU A 945 8.12 60.21 -18.84
C GLU A 945 7.70 60.46 -17.39
N ASN A 946 7.10 59.45 -16.74
CA ASN A 946 6.77 59.51 -15.30
C ASN A 946 7.98 59.28 -14.38
N GLY A 947 9.19 59.16 -14.93
CA GLY A 947 10.44 59.04 -14.17
C GLY A 947 10.60 57.68 -13.46
N HIS A 948 9.95 56.64 -13.98
CA HIS A 948 10.16 55.26 -13.55
C HIS A 948 11.27 54.60 -14.36
N ARG A 949 11.94 53.61 -13.77
CA ARG A 949 12.97 52.81 -14.45
C ARG A 949 12.54 51.36 -14.46
N MET A 950 12.82 50.68 -15.56
CA MET A 950 12.25 49.35 -15.79
C MET A 950 13.28 48.26 -16.03
N ILE A 951 12.89 47.04 -15.68
CA ILE A 951 13.60 45.81 -16.04
C ILE A 951 12.69 44.99 -16.93
N ILE A 952 13.19 44.55 -18.07
CA ILE A 952 12.44 43.67 -18.99
C ILE A 952 13.11 42.31 -19.02
N PHE A 953 12.36 41.28 -18.62
CA PHE A 953 12.77 39.89 -18.65
C PHE A 953 12.15 39.15 -19.83
N SER A 954 12.97 38.36 -20.52
CA SER A 954 12.50 37.37 -21.51
C SER A 954 13.35 36.10 -21.45
N GLN A 955 12.75 34.94 -21.73
CA GLN A 955 13.53 33.70 -21.86
C GLN A 955 14.23 33.57 -23.22
N PHE A 956 13.78 34.31 -24.25
CA PHE A 956 14.27 34.20 -25.62
C PHE A 956 15.20 35.37 -25.94
N LEU A 957 16.46 35.08 -26.25
CA LEU A 957 17.46 36.11 -26.54
C LEU A 957 17.08 36.93 -27.79
N GLY A 958 16.51 36.32 -28.82
CA GLY A 958 16.08 37.05 -30.01
C GLY A 958 14.98 38.08 -29.71
N THR A 959 14.05 37.79 -28.78
CA THR A 959 13.08 38.78 -28.31
C THR A 959 13.77 39.97 -27.63
N LEU A 960 14.82 39.71 -26.82
CA LEU A 960 15.57 40.81 -26.21
C LEU A 960 16.33 41.64 -27.27
N GLU A 961 16.83 41.04 -28.34
CA GLU A 961 17.42 41.78 -29.46
C GLU A 961 16.38 42.62 -30.20
N GLU A 962 15.17 42.11 -30.45
CA GLU A 962 14.09 42.90 -31.06
C GLU A 962 13.69 44.09 -30.18
N ILE A 963 13.55 43.89 -28.87
CA ILE A 963 13.26 44.97 -27.92
C ILE A 963 14.40 45.99 -27.89
N LYS A 964 15.65 45.52 -27.92
CA LYS A 964 16.84 46.37 -27.97
C LYS A 964 16.85 47.27 -29.21
N GLU A 965 16.57 46.72 -30.39
CA GLU A 965 16.44 47.51 -31.62
C GLU A 965 15.36 48.58 -31.49
N GLU A 966 14.25 48.27 -30.81
CA GLU A 966 13.18 49.22 -30.57
C GLU A 966 13.60 50.35 -29.61
N LEU A 967 14.30 50.01 -28.52
CA LEU A 967 14.87 51.01 -27.60
C LEU A 967 15.88 51.92 -28.30
N GLU A 968 16.67 51.40 -29.24
CA GLU A 968 17.61 52.19 -30.05
C GLU A 968 16.90 53.18 -30.97
N LYS A 969 15.78 52.79 -31.60
CA LYS A 969 14.97 53.69 -32.43
C LYS A 969 14.37 54.83 -31.62
N GLU A 970 13.87 54.52 -30.42
CA GLU A 970 13.31 55.49 -29.47
C GLU A 970 14.39 56.26 -28.68
N LYS A 971 15.68 55.98 -28.93
CA LYS A 971 16.84 56.60 -28.26
C LYS A 971 16.81 56.48 -26.73
N VAL A 972 16.30 55.37 -26.23
CA VAL A 972 16.25 55.05 -24.80
C VAL A 972 17.56 54.41 -24.36
N GLU A 973 18.19 54.94 -23.30
CA GLU A 973 19.41 54.34 -22.75
C GLU A 973 19.10 53.04 -22.01
N TYR A 974 19.79 51.96 -22.38
CA TYR A 974 19.58 50.64 -21.80
C TYR A 974 20.88 49.91 -21.46
N PHE A 975 20.76 48.95 -20.54
CA PHE A 975 21.78 47.92 -20.29
C PHE A 975 21.28 46.54 -20.70
N TYR A 976 22.19 45.66 -21.07
CA TYR A 976 21.88 44.30 -21.51
C TYR A 976 22.63 43.25 -20.70
N ILE A 977 21.93 42.24 -20.18
CA ILE A 977 22.49 41.16 -19.38
C ILE A 977 21.97 39.79 -19.84
N ASP A 978 22.86 38.98 -20.41
CA ASP A 978 22.57 37.60 -20.79
C ASP A 978 23.53 36.59 -20.12
N GLY A 979 23.55 35.35 -20.64
CA GLY A 979 24.45 34.30 -20.17
C GLY A 979 25.94 34.55 -20.49
N SER A 980 26.23 35.38 -21.50
CA SER A 980 27.60 35.65 -21.97
C SER A 980 28.31 36.74 -21.16
N VAL A 981 27.56 37.71 -20.60
CA VAL A 981 28.12 38.79 -19.76
C VAL A 981 28.80 38.20 -18.52
N LYS A 982 30.05 38.60 -18.27
CA LYS A 982 30.87 38.09 -17.15
C LYS A 982 30.34 38.59 -15.80
N SER A 983 30.51 37.82 -14.73
CA SER A 983 29.99 38.17 -13.39
C SER A 983 30.44 39.56 -12.89
N LYS A 984 31.71 39.91 -13.08
CA LYS A 984 32.25 41.24 -12.73
C LYS A 984 31.55 42.38 -13.47
N GLU A 985 31.34 42.21 -14.78
CA GLU A 985 30.68 43.19 -15.64
C GLU A 985 29.19 43.36 -15.27
N ARG A 986 28.49 42.27 -14.94
CA ARG A 986 27.10 42.35 -14.42
C ARG A 986 27.00 43.19 -13.16
N MET A 987 27.99 43.09 -12.26
CA MET A 987 28.03 43.90 -11.04
C MET A 987 28.28 45.38 -11.35
N GLU A 988 29.13 45.69 -12.32
CA GLU A 988 29.37 47.07 -12.76
C GLU A 988 28.10 47.68 -13.37
N ILE A 989 27.39 46.94 -14.22
CA ILE A 989 26.07 47.34 -14.77
C ILE A 989 25.06 47.59 -13.63
N SER A 990 24.95 46.66 -12.68
CA SER A 990 24.05 46.80 -11.53
C SER A 990 24.37 48.04 -10.68
N LYS A 991 25.66 48.36 -10.47
CA LYS A 991 26.07 49.57 -9.74
C LYS A 991 25.66 50.84 -10.48
N LYS A 992 25.95 50.94 -11.78
CA LYS A 992 25.57 52.08 -12.64
C LYS A 992 24.06 52.30 -12.69
N PHE A 993 23.32 51.22 -12.89
CA PHE A 993 21.86 51.28 -12.93
C PHE A 993 21.28 51.76 -11.59
N ASN A 994 21.76 51.21 -10.47
CA ASN A 994 21.31 51.66 -9.15
C ASN A 994 21.72 53.10 -8.82
N SER A 995 22.82 53.63 -9.39
CA SER A 995 23.27 55.01 -9.15
C SER A 995 22.53 56.07 -9.95
N GLY A 996 21.71 55.70 -10.94
CA GLY A 996 20.96 56.67 -11.75
C GLY A 996 21.18 56.55 -13.24
N GLU A 997 22.17 55.78 -13.70
CA GLU A 997 22.53 55.68 -15.13
C GLU A 997 21.62 54.67 -15.83
N GLY A 998 21.21 54.95 -17.06
CA GLY A 998 20.33 54.09 -17.86
C GLY A 998 18.87 54.05 -17.37
N GLN A 999 17.96 53.84 -18.31
CA GLN A 999 16.52 53.85 -18.06
C GLN A 999 15.92 52.43 -18.05
N VAL A 1000 16.47 51.53 -18.86
CA VAL A 1000 15.98 50.16 -19.04
C VAL A 1000 17.10 49.14 -18.82
N VAL A 1001 16.80 48.00 -18.19
CA VAL A 1001 17.70 46.84 -18.19
C VAL A 1001 17.01 45.64 -18.85
N LEU A 1002 17.59 45.16 -19.95
CA LEU A 1002 17.19 43.94 -20.63
C LEU A 1002 17.92 42.76 -20.01
N ILE A 1003 17.18 41.76 -19.52
CA ILE A 1003 17.79 40.62 -18.83
C ILE A 1003 17.17 39.31 -19.33
N SER A 1004 18.02 38.38 -19.79
CA SER A 1004 17.54 37.03 -20.06
C SER A 1004 17.09 36.37 -18.75
N LEU A 1005 15.93 35.70 -18.72
CA LEU A 1005 15.33 35.21 -17.47
C LEU A 1005 16.28 34.27 -16.69
N LYS A 1006 17.07 33.45 -17.38
CA LYS A 1006 18.11 32.61 -16.78
C LYS A 1006 19.28 33.41 -16.19
N ALA A 1007 19.67 34.52 -16.81
CA ALA A 1007 20.65 35.44 -16.24
C ALA A 1007 20.05 36.32 -15.13
N GLY A 1008 18.75 36.61 -15.20
CA GLY A 1008 17.99 37.37 -14.19
C GLY A 1008 17.73 36.62 -12.89
N GLY A 1009 17.67 35.28 -12.96
CA GLY A 1009 17.67 34.41 -11.78
C GLY A 1009 18.94 34.53 -10.93
N THR A 1010 20.00 35.17 -11.44
CA THR A 1010 21.25 35.37 -10.71
C THR A 1010 21.17 36.52 -9.72
N GLY A 1011 21.86 36.42 -8.57
CA GLY A 1011 21.62 37.27 -7.39
C GLY A 1011 22.05 38.74 -7.44
N LEU A 1012 21.77 39.42 -8.54
CA LEU A 1012 21.97 40.86 -8.71
C LEU A 1012 21.03 41.67 -7.80
N ASN A 1013 21.43 42.90 -7.47
CA ASN A 1013 20.61 43.86 -6.73
C ASN A 1013 20.21 44.98 -7.69
N LEU A 1014 18.91 45.16 -7.99
CA LEU A 1014 18.43 46.11 -9.00
C LEU A 1014 17.33 47.02 -8.43
N VAL A 1015 17.50 47.46 -7.19
CA VAL A 1015 16.59 48.39 -6.48
C VAL A 1015 16.43 49.75 -7.16
N GLY A 1016 17.24 50.05 -8.19
CA GLY A 1016 17.06 51.24 -9.02
C GLY A 1016 15.79 51.24 -9.87
N ALA A 1017 15.22 50.06 -10.17
CA ALA A 1017 13.97 49.92 -10.91
C ALA A 1017 12.76 49.79 -9.98
N ASP A 1018 11.65 50.35 -10.42
CA ASP A 1018 10.33 50.27 -9.79
C ASP A 1018 9.28 49.63 -10.71
N VAL A 1019 9.60 49.39 -11.98
CA VAL A 1019 8.76 48.63 -12.92
C VAL A 1019 9.51 47.37 -13.40
N VAL A 1020 8.84 46.23 -13.39
CA VAL A 1020 9.37 44.95 -13.88
C VAL A 1020 8.39 44.39 -14.90
N ILE A 1021 8.85 44.16 -16.13
CA ILE A 1021 8.05 43.55 -17.19
C ILE A 1021 8.57 42.13 -17.44
N HIS A 1022 7.71 41.12 -17.24
CA HIS A 1022 7.91 39.78 -17.77
C HIS A 1022 7.25 39.71 -19.13
N TYR A 1023 8.08 39.75 -20.19
CA TYR A 1023 7.60 39.75 -21.57
C TYR A 1023 6.93 38.42 -21.94
N ASP A 1024 7.40 37.33 -21.35
CA ASP A 1024 6.87 35.99 -21.58
C ASP A 1024 6.77 35.17 -20.30
N PRO A 1025 5.66 34.41 -20.12
CA PRO A 1025 5.50 33.58 -18.94
C PRO A 1025 6.42 32.35 -19.02
N TRP A 1026 7.03 32.02 -17.89
CA TRP A 1026 7.90 30.87 -17.68
C TRP A 1026 7.14 29.68 -17.09
N TRP A 1027 7.73 28.49 -17.09
CA TRP A 1027 7.06 27.31 -16.51
C TRP A 1027 7.10 27.25 -14.99
N ASN A 1028 8.10 27.90 -14.38
CA ASN A 1028 8.35 27.86 -12.94
C ASN A 1028 8.18 29.24 -12.32
N PHE A 1029 7.08 29.43 -11.60
CA PHE A 1029 6.74 30.68 -10.91
C PHE A 1029 7.84 31.18 -9.95
N ALA A 1030 8.58 30.26 -9.31
CA ALA A 1030 9.69 30.62 -8.42
C ALA A 1030 10.79 31.42 -9.13
N VAL A 1031 11.10 31.08 -10.40
CA VAL A 1031 12.15 31.76 -11.18
C VAL A 1031 11.71 33.18 -11.55
N GLU A 1032 10.43 33.37 -11.90
CA GLU A 1032 9.88 34.70 -12.17
C GLU A 1032 9.87 35.57 -10.93
N ASN A 1033 9.39 35.04 -9.80
CA ASN A 1033 9.42 35.76 -8.53
C ASN A 1033 10.84 36.11 -8.12
N GLN A 1034 11.78 35.18 -8.27
CA GLN A 1034 13.20 35.42 -8.01
C GLN A 1034 13.75 36.57 -8.86
N ALA A 1035 13.29 36.73 -10.10
CA ALA A 1035 13.66 37.82 -10.98
C ALA A 1035 12.98 39.15 -10.58
N SER A 1036 11.69 39.16 -10.28
CA SER A 1036 10.96 40.35 -9.79
C SER A 1036 11.50 40.86 -8.44
N ASP A 1037 11.84 39.95 -7.53
CA ASP A 1037 12.40 40.25 -6.21
C ASP A 1037 13.81 40.86 -6.28
N ARG A 1038 14.42 40.97 -7.46
CA ARG A 1038 15.66 41.73 -7.67
C ARG A 1038 15.43 43.24 -7.58
N ALA A 1039 14.23 43.72 -7.94
CA ALA A 1039 13.79 45.11 -7.78
C ALA A 1039 13.07 45.35 -6.44
N HIS A 1040 12.27 44.37 -5.98
CA HIS A 1040 11.57 44.43 -4.68
C HIS A 1040 12.45 43.87 -3.55
N ARG A 1041 13.42 44.67 -3.10
CA ARG A 1041 14.40 44.28 -2.08
C ARG A 1041 14.68 45.42 -1.09
N ILE A 1042 15.27 45.10 0.07
CA ILE A 1042 15.70 46.10 1.07
C ILE A 1042 16.53 47.19 0.38
N GLY A 1043 16.10 48.44 0.53
CA GLY A 1043 16.66 49.60 -0.17
C GLY A 1043 15.74 50.19 -1.25
N GLN A 1044 14.69 49.46 -1.65
CA GLN A 1044 13.62 49.95 -2.50
C GLN A 1044 12.79 51.00 -1.74
N LYS A 1045 12.53 52.15 -2.40
CA LYS A 1045 11.79 53.29 -1.82
C LYS A 1045 10.44 53.53 -2.49
N ARG A 1046 10.19 52.92 -3.65
CA ARG A 1046 8.97 53.05 -4.44
C ARG A 1046 8.21 51.73 -4.50
N SER A 1047 6.90 51.80 -4.69
CA SER A 1047 6.07 50.62 -4.98
C SER A 1047 6.59 49.96 -6.27
N VAL A 1048 6.72 48.62 -6.25
CA VAL A 1048 7.23 47.87 -7.40
C VAL A 1048 6.06 47.30 -8.19
N GLN A 1049 5.92 47.73 -9.44
CA GLN A 1049 4.91 47.21 -10.35
C GLN A 1049 5.49 46.09 -11.21
N VAL A 1050 4.95 44.88 -11.08
CA VAL A 1050 5.29 43.72 -11.90
C VAL A 1050 4.20 43.52 -12.93
N ILE A 1051 4.55 43.58 -14.21
CA ILE A 1051 3.64 43.45 -15.35
C ILE A 1051 3.99 42.17 -16.10
N LYS A 1052 3.03 41.26 -16.25
CA LYS A 1052 3.19 40.04 -17.04
C LYS A 1052 2.41 40.16 -18.34
N LEU A 1053 3.10 40.09 -19.48
CA LEU A 1053 2.44 40.11 -20.79
C LEU A 1053 2.01 38.69 -21.18
N ILE A 1054 0.71 38.48 -21.35
CA ILE A 1054 0.12 37.16 -21.63
C ILE A 1054 -0.73 37.25 -22.89
N THR A 1055 -0.43 36.43 -23.88
CA THR A 1055 -1.21 36.42 -25.12
C THR A 1055 -2.52 35.64 -24.99
N GLU A 1056 -3.65 36.28 -25.28
CA GLU A 1056 -5.01 35.69 -25.18
C GLU A 1056 -5.22 34.53 -26.17
N GLY A 1057 -5.92 33.46 -25.73
CA GLY A 1057 -6.29 32.34 -26.58
C GLY A 1057 -5.10 31.48 -27.03
N THR A 1058 -3.98 31.57 -26.33
CA THR A 1058 -2.74 30.86 -26.67
C THR A 1058 -2.30 29.88 -25.58
N ILE A 1059 -1.14 29.26 -25.79
CA ILE A 1059 -0.49 28.39 -24.81
C ILE A 1059 -0.09 29.15 -23.54
N GLU A 1060 0.10 30.46 -23.61
CA GLU A 1060 0.54 31.27 -22.47
C GLU A 1060 -0.48 31.32 -21.33
N GLU A 1061 -1.79 31.42 -21.63
CA GLU A 1061 -2.85 31.37 -20.62
C GLU A 1061 -2.86 30.04 -19.85
N LYS A 1062 -2.58 28.93 -20.56
CA LYS A 1062 -2.48 27.61 -19.94
C LYS A 1062 -1.27 27.50 -19.03
N ILE A 1063 -0.15 28.13 -19.41
CA ILE A 1063 1.05 28.21 -18.56
C ILE A 1063 0.73 28.93 -17.26
N ILE A 1064 0.01 30.06 -17.33
CA ILE A 1064 -0.41 30.82 -16.13
C ILE A 1064 -1.30 29.97 -15.22
N LYS A 1065 -2.31 29.27 -15.77
CA LYS A 1065 -3.15 28.36 -14.96
C LYS A 1065 -2.32 27.27 -14.26
N ILE A 1066 -1.32 26.71 -14.94
CA ILE A 1066 -0.40 25.74 -14.32
C ILE A 1066 0.42 26.37 -13.20
N GLN A 1067 0.91 27.60 -13.38
CA GLN A 1067 1.65 28.31 -12.33
C GLN A 1067 0.78 28.52 -11.09
N GLU A 1068 -0.47 28.94 -11.27
CA GLU A 1068 -1.43 29.18 -10.19
C GLU A 1068 -1.71 27.91 -9.38
N ASN A 1069 -1.98 26.80 -10.07
CA ASN A 1069 -2.18 25.49 -9.44
C ASN A 1069 -0.94 25.04 -8.63
N LYS A 1070 0.26 25.22 -9.18
CA LYS A 1070 1.52 24.87 -8.50
C LYS A 1070 1.80 25.77 -7.29
N ARG A 1071 1.48 27.05 -7.38
CA ARG A 1071 1.66 28.02 -6.29
C ARG A 1071 0.83 27.64 -5.08
N ALA A 1072 -0.48 27.39 -5.27
CA ALA A 1072 -1.39 26.98 -4.21
C ALA A 1072 -0.88 25.72 -3.47
N LEU A 1073 -0.27 24.79 -4.21
CA LEU A 1073 0.22 23.54 -3.65
C LEU A 1073 1.54 23.69 -2.88
N SER A 1074 2.46 24.55 -3.32
CA SER A 1074 3.70 24.86 -2.59
C SER A 1074 3.42 25.59 -1.26
N GLU A 1075 2.48 26.53 -1.27
CA GLU A 1075 2.05 27.25 -0.05
C GLU A 1075 1.44 26.28 0.99
N ASN A 1076 0.66 25.29 0.55
CA ASN A 1076 0.10 24.25 1.42
C ASN A 1076 1.14 23.32 2.07
N ILE A 1077 2.31 23.09 1.45
CA ILE A 1077 3.35 22.23 2.03
C ILE A 1077 4.11 22.95 3.15
N LEU A 1078 4.29 24.26 3.03
CA LEU A 1078 5.20 25.05 3.87
C LEU A 1078 4.48 26.02 4.83
N GLY A 1079 3.15 26.18 4.71
CA GLY A 1079 2.34 27.02 5.58
C GLY A 1079 2.23 26.49 7.02
N LYS A 1080 2.15 27.41 8.00
CA LYS A 1080 1.87 27.10 9.40
C LYS A 1080 0.47 26.48 9.55
N ASN A 1081 0.35 25.50 10.44
CA ASN A 1081 -0.88 24.78 10.81
C ASN A 1081 -2.03 25.74 11.22
N ASN A 1082 -2.76 26.30 10.26
CA ASN A 1082 -4.09 26.87 10.46
C ASN A 1082 -5.10 25.96 9.77
N GLY A 1083 -6.10 25.54 10.54
CA GLY A 1083 -6.92 24.36 10.28
C GLY A 1083 -7.76 24.40 8.99
N ASN A 1084 -8.04 23.18 8.51
CA ASN A 1084 -9.09 22.74 7.61
C ASN A 1084 -9.77 23.81 6.75
N ASN A 1085 -9.44 23.81 5.46
CA ASN A 1085 -10.39 23.57 4.36
C ASN A 1085 -9.64 23.68 3.02
N ASN A 1086 -9.64 22.60 2.24
CA ASN A 1086 -10.03 22.58 0.82
C ASN A 1086 -9.72 21.21 0.22
N LYS A 1087 -10.80 20.47 -0.07
CA LYS A 1087 -10.77 19.26 -0.89
C LYS A 1087 -10.78 19.69 -2.35
N ASP A 1088 -10.12 18.89 -3.18
CA ASP A 1088 -10.02 18.97 -4.64
C ASP A 1088 -8.79 19.72 -5.18
N SER A 1089 -7.61 19.16 -4.91
CA SER A 1089 -6.44 19.37 -5.77
C SER A 1089 -5.82 18.02 -6.13
N LYS A 1090 -6.18 17.47 -7.29
CA LYS A 1090 -5.34 16.48 -7.98
C LYS A 1090 -4.25 17.26 -8.71
N GLU A 1091 -2.99 16.87 -8.56
CA GLU A 1091 -2.04 16.62 -9.67
C GLU A 1091 -0.56 16.61 -9.25
N ILE A 1092 0.22 16.06 -10.17
CA ILE A 1092 1.52 15.43 -10.03
C ILE A 1092 2.62 16.49 -10.23
N PHE A 1093 3.73 16.30 -9.52
CA PHE A 1093 4.81 17.27 -9.43
C PHE A 1093 5.87 17.21 -10.56
N GLU A 1094 5.55 16.51 -11.65
CA GLU A 1094 6.25 16.56 -12.94
C GLU A 1094 5.16 16.46 -14.01
N MET A 1095 5.16 17.37 -15.01
CA MET A 1095 4.17 17.30 -16.08
C MET A 1095 4.36 15.99 -16.83
N ASP A 1096 3.40 15.07 -16.69
CA ASP A 1096 3.43 13.81 -17.42
C ASP A 1096 3.08 14.04 -18.90
N GLU A 1097 3.29 13.01 -19.73
CA GLU A 1097 2.99 13.09 -21.17
C GLU A 1097 1.51 13.44 -21.41
N LYS A 1098 0.61 13.12 -20.47
CA LYS A 1098 -0.82 13.39 -20.60
C LYS A 1098 -1.14 14.87 -20.34
N GLU A 1099 -0.59 15.47 -19.29
CA GLU A 1099 -0.70 16.91 -19.02
C GLU A 1099 -0.07 17.75 -20.15
N LEU A 1100 1.09 17.33 -20.67
CA LEU A 1100 1.74 17.96 -21.82
C LEU A 1100 0.87 17.87 -23.10
N MET A 1101 0.09 16.81 -23.25
CA MET A 1101 -0.85 16.63 -24.36
C MET A 1101 -2.16 17.41 -24.16
N GLU A 1102 -2.64 17.56 -22.92
CA GLU A 1102 -3.79 18.42 -22.56
C GLU A 1102 -3.50 19.91 -22.80
N LEU A 1103 -2.25 20.34 -22.66
CA LEU A 1103 -1.83 21.68 -23.09
C LEU A 1103 -2.10 21.93 -24.58
N LEU A 1104 -2.11 20.89 -25.41
CA LEU A 1104 -2.36 20.98 -26.86
C LEU A 1104 -3.81 20.66 -27.25
N SER A 1105 -4.66 20.25 -26.30
CA SER A 1105 -6.11 20.20 -26.52
C SER A 1105 -6.69 21.61 -26.40
N PHE A 1106 -6.83 22.29 -27.53
CA PHE A 1106 -7.67 23.47 -27.63
C PHE A 1106 -9.13 23.00 -27.66
N GLU A 1107 -9.94 23.48 -26.72
CA GLU A 1107 -11.39 23.25 -26.70
C GLU A 1107 -12.00 23.75 -28.02
N LYS A 1108 -13.12 23.12 -28.38
CA LYS A 1108 -13.76 23.27 -29.69
C LYS A 1108 -14.44 24.62 -29.86
#